data_AF-A0A963C6B5-F1
#
_entry.id   AF-A0A963C6B5-F1
#
_cell.length_a   1.000
_cell.length_b   1.000
_cell.length_c   1.000
_cell.angle_alpha   90.00
_cell.angle_beta   90.00
_cell.angle_gamma   90.00
#
_symmetry.space_group_name_H-M   'P 1'
#
loop_
_entity.id
_entity.type
_entity.pdbx_description
1 polymer ?
#
loop_
_entity_poly.entity_id
_entity_poly.type
_entity_poly.pdbx_seq_one_letter_code
_entity_poly.pdbx_strand_id
1 'polypeptide(L)'
;MRFLLLLFVLLPLPAGALEKVVLQLKWHHQFQFAGYYAAAAKGYYREAGLDVRIVEAGPAIDPVAEVVSGRAQYGVSNSALILARARSEPVVALAVIFQHSPFILVARADAGIRSVQDMAGKRLMIEPHADEIYAFLRKEGLNENRLVVLPHSFDHQDLIDKRADVMTAYSTDQPFFFEQRGFRHLEFTPRTAGIDFYGDNLFTSSQEIADHPERVHAFREASLKGWRYAMANPEEIADLILAKYSRRHARAHLLFEANRMVPLVKSELVEMGYMSPARWRHIAGTYAELGMLPREFAIDGFIYKPAPASDPQMTRALAASTGIALILAAALAGLFGMTRKLKREIAGRKKIETELRESDAKFRTIADTTPVALLITRPEDGKVIYANRTAAELGGLPLEELIGSDVTKFYPDPAARQRFLEEIEASGSVRNQVIEFIRPDGSPVLTHRSATLGTLNGEPALFVAIADLRERQRLEAALQARSAAIEAAAEGIAITDPGGIIEYVNPALTVITGYDAEELNGLSTRIFNSGKHDKAFYDNLWNTIRAGQVWRGEIVNRRRDGSLYTELMAIAPVRNKKGETIHFVAIKHDISERKRMETDLQDTNTMLQHQLEEIHRLQEELRELAVRDGLTNLFNRRYLDETLERELSRAKREGYPLSLVMIDIDHFKKLNDTYGHQAGDKVLRELAALLWGNIRTEDVPCRYGGEEFLVLLPRMPLGIALERAESWRKAFEATRIPFGDFQLEGTLSCGLSGYPGHARTPDDLLRCCDEALYKAKHLGRNRCEVFESDHPAE
;
A
#
# COMPACT_ATOMS: atom_id res chain seq x y z
N MET A 1 31.64 -28.82 -49.09
CA MET A 1 32.26 -27.77 -48.26
C MET A 1 31.97 -28.14 -46.81
N ARG A 2 32.98 -28.70 -46.13
CA ARG A 2 32.92 -29.22 -44.75
C ARG A 2 32.99 -28.06 -43.75
N PHE A 3 32.54 -28.32 -42.52
CA PHE A 3 32.70 -27.52 -41.28
C PHE A 3 31.85 -26.25 -41.14
N LEU A 4 30.65 -26.37 -40.53
CA LEU A 4 29.99 -25.26 -39.79
C LEU A 4 28.78 -25.71 -38.95
N LEU A 5 28.89 -26.82 -38.23
CA LEU A 5 27.79 -27.31 -37.39
C LEU A 5 28.33 -28.03 -36.15
N LEU A 6 28.87 -27.24 -35.21
CA LEU A 6 29.04 -27.58 -33.79
C LEU A 6 29.72 -26.41 -33.07
N LEU A 7 28.93 -25.38 -32.75
CA LEU A 7 29.31 -24.35 -31.79
C LEU A 7 28.08 -23.86 -31.02
N PHE A 8 27.30 -24.80 -30.45
CA PHE A 8 26.52 -24.50 -29.26
C PHE A 8 27.46 -24.69 -28.07
N VAL A 9 28.29 -23.67 -27.84
CA VAL A 9 29.00 -23.52 -26.57
C VAL A 9 27.91 -23.37 -25.51
N LEU A 10 27.83 -24.36 -24.63
CA LEU A 10 27.36 -24.20 -23.25
C LEU A 10 28.22 -23.08 -22.65
N LEU A 11 27.83 -21.82 -22.88
CA LEU A 11 28.34 -20.71 -22.11
C LEU A 11 27.80 -20.93 -20.71
N PRO A 12 28.64 -21.09 -19.67
CA PRO A 12 28.16 -20.97 -18.32
C PRO A 12 27.46 -19.61 -18.24
N LEU A 13 26.21 -19.60 -17.75
CA LEU A 13 25.56 -18.36 -17.36
C LEU A 13 26.58 -17.62 -16.48
N PRO A 14 26.99 -16.39 -16.83
CA PRO A 14 27.86 -15.65 -15.95
C PRO A 14 27.14 -15.60 -14.61
N ALA A 15 27.78 -16.13 -13.56
CA ALA A 15 27.40 -15.77 -12.21
C ALA A 15 27.51 -14.25 -12.17
N GLY A 16 26.38 -13.56 -12.32
CA GLY A 16 26.33 -12.12 -12.37
C GLY A 16 26.99 -11.61 -11.11
N ALA A 17 28.13 -10.92 -11.26
CA ALA A 17 28.77 -10.30 -10.12
C ALA A 17 27.73 -9.39 -9.46
N LEU A 18 27.51 -9.55 -8.15
CA LEU A 18 26.53 -8.76 -7.42
C LEU A 18 26.81 -7.27 -7.65
N GLU A 19 25.77 -6.51 -8.00
CA GLU A 19 25.90 -5.08 -8.20
C GLU A 19 26.11 -4.40 -6.86
N LYS A 20 27.23 -3.68 -6.74
CA LYS A 20 27.56 -2.96 -5.51
C LYS A 20 26.78 -1.66 -5.44
N VAL A 21 25.98 -1.50 -4.39
CA VAL A 21 25.24 -0.27 -4.13
C VAL A 21 25.42 0.17 -2.69
N VAL A 22 25.33 1.47 -2.46
CA VAL A 22 25.46 2.07 -1.14
C VAL A 22 24.10 2.62 -0.70
N LEU A 23 23.70 2.26 0.52
CA LEU A 23 22.59 2.87 1.24
C LEU A 23 23.17 3.81 2.31
N GLN A 24 22.92 5.12 2.14
CA GLN A 24 23.27 6.14 3.12
C GLN A 24 22.14 6.31 4.14
N LEU A 25 22.38 5.92 5.39
CA LEU A 25 21.46 6.22 6.49
C LEU A 25 21.52 7.70 6.83
N LYS A 26 20.46 8.22 7.45
CA LYS A 26 20.42 9.60 7.96
C LYS A 26 21.01 9.80 9.34
N TRP A 27 21.32 8.71 10.04
CA TRP A 27 21.86 8.75 11.38
C TRP A 27 22.72 7.52 11.67
N HIS A 28 23.19 7.43 12.91
CA HIS A 28 23.98 6.32 13.42
C HIS A 28 23.20 5.00 13.44
N HIS A 29 23.92 3.89 13.37
CA HIS A 29 23.32 2.56 13.43
C HIS A 29 22.47 2.35 14.70
N GLN A 30 21.17 2.11 14.52
CA GLN A 30 20.18 1.81 15.57
C GLN A 30 18.93 1.10 15.01
N PHE A 31 17.94 0.78 15.84
CA PHE A 31 16.78 0.00 15.44
C PHE A 31 15.89 0.72 14.40
N GLN A 32 15.91 2.05 14.34
CA GLN A 32 15.31 2.87 13.28
C GLN A 32 15.65 2.41 11.86
N PHE A 33 16.72 1.66 11.65
CA PHE A 33 17.15 1.16 10.33
C PHE A 33 17.06 -0.36 10.21
N ALA A 34 16.36 -1.02 11.14
CA ALA A 34 16.26 -2.47 11.29
C ALA A 34 15.92 -3.22 10.00
N GLY A 35 15.01 -2.69 9.19
CA GLY A 35 14.61 -3.34 7.94
C GLY A 35 15.74 -3.53 6.93
N TYR A 36 16.66 -2.57 6.84
CA TYR A 36 17.81 -2.66 5.94
C TYR A 36 18.82 -3.71 6.43
N TYR A 37 19.01 -3.81 7.75
CA TYR A 37 19.86 -4.84 8.34
C TYR A 37 19.27 -6.23 8.16
N ALA A 38 17.95 -6.37 8.34
CA ALA A 38 17.23 -7.61 8.10
C ALA A 38 17.33 -8.03 6.63
N ALA A 39 17.15 -7.11 5.68
CA ALA A 39 17.31 -7.40 4.25
C ALA A 39 18.72 -7.90 3.91
N ALA A 40 19.75 -7.30 4.50
CA ALA A 40 21.13 -7.76 4.32
C ALA A 40 21.41 -9.12 4.98
N ALA A 41 20.94 -9.33 6.21
CA ALA A 41 21.19 -10.56 6.97
C ALA A 41 20.43 -11.77 6.43
N LYS A 42 19.19 -11.57 5.96
CA LYS A 42 18.36 -12.62 5.37
C LYS A 42 18.68 -12.89 3.90
N GLY A 43 19.64 -12.17 3.33
CA GLY A 43 20.08 -12.37 1.95
C GLY A 43 19.13 -11.81 0.91
N TYR A 44 18.09 -11.05 1.28
CA TYR A 44 17.12 -10.49 0.34
C TYR A 44 17.77 -9.58 -0.71
N TYR A 45 18.82 -8.83 -0.34
CA TYR A 45 19.59 -8.07 -1.32
C TYR A 45 20.38 -8.97 -2.28
N ARG A 46 20.98 -10.06 -1.79
CA ARG A 46 21.73 -11.00 -2.64
C ARG A 46 20.81 -11.78 -3.57
N GLU A 47 19.64 -12.20 -3.09
CA GLU A 47 18.56 -12.78 -3.90
C GLU A 47 18.15 -11.84 -5.04
N ALA A 48 18.17 -10.52 -4.77
CA ALA A 48 17.90 -9.48 -5.74
C ALA A 48 19.11 -9.08 -6.62
N GLY A 49 20.24 -9.79 -6.51
CA GLY A 49 21.46 -9.52 -7.29
C GLY A 49 22.32 -8.36 -6.79
N LEU A 50 22.10 -7.88 -5.57
CA LEU A 50 22.73 -6.69 -5.00
C LEU A 50 23.69 -7.01 -3.84
N ASP A 51 24.83 -6.33 -3.82
CA ASP A 51 25.74 -6.25 -2.67
C ASP A 51 25.61 -4.86 -2.04
N VAL A 52 24.74 -4.77 -1.03
CA VAL A 52 24.39 -3.49 -0.38
C VAL A 52 25.35 -3.20 0.76
N ARG A 53 26.07 -2.08 0.65
CA ARG A 53 26.84 -1.51 1.76
C ARG A 53 25.99 -0.45 2.46
N ILE A 54 25.64 -0.71 3.71
CA ILE A 54 24.89 0.23 4.57
C ILE A 54 25.91 1.11 5.29
N VAL A 55 25.78 2.42 5.14
CA VAL A 55 26.70 3.42 5.70
C VAL A 55 25.91 4.32 6.63
N GLU A 56 26.34 4.42 7.88
CA GLU A 56 25.76 5.38 8.82
C GLU A 56 26.10 6.83 8.47
N ALA A 57 25.29 7.77 8.94
CA ALA A 57 25.61 9.19 8.93
C ALA A 57 25.90 9.68 10.35
N GLY A 58 26.61 10.79 10.43
CA GLY A 58 26.70 11.61 11.63
C GLY A 58 26.27 13.05 11.33
N PRO A 59 26.40 13.96 12.30
CA PRO A 59 25.99 15.37 12.19
C PRO A 59 26.42 16.13 10.92
N ALA A 60 27.58 15.77 10.36
CA ALA A 60 28.20 16.48 9.24
C ALA A 60 27.84 15.88 7.86
N ILE A 61 27.11 14.77 7.81
CA ILE A 61 26.79 14.07 6.57
C ILE A 61 25.33 14.35 6.23
N ASP A 62 25.11 15.05 5.11
CA ASP A 62 23.78 15.19 4.51
C ASP A 62 23.51 14.00 3.57
N PRO A 63 22.56 13.11 3.90
CA PRO A 63 22.24 11.95 3.08
C PRO A 63 21.77 12.33 1.68
N VAL A 64 21.11 13.48 1.52
CA VAL A 64 20.63 13.94 0.23
C VAL A 64 21.81 14.31 -0.66
N ALA A 65 22.81 15.02 -0.13
CA ALA A 65 24.03 15.35 -0.85
C ALA A 65 24.83 14.11 -1.27
N GLU A 66 24.91 13.07 -0.41
CA GLU A 66 25.57 11.80 -0.74
C GLU A 66 24.89 11.09 -1.92
N VAL A 67 23.56 11.08 -1.97
CA VAL A 67 22.80 10.45 -3.06
C VAL A 67 22.87 11.27 -4.35
N VAL A 68 22.69 12.60 -4.26
CA VAL A 68 22.73 13.49 -5.42
C VAL A 68 24.11 13.52 -6.07
N SER A 69 25.19 13.42 -5.27
CA SER A 69 26.56 13.35 -5.78
C SER A 69 26.95 11.97 -6.36
N GLY A 70 26.11 10.95 -6.20
CA GLY A 70 26.37 9.59 -6.65
C GLY A 70 27.32 8.78 -5.76
N ARG A 71 27.73 9.31 -4.59
CA ARG A 71 28.50 8.54 -3.58
C ARG A 71 27.65 7.45 -2.94
N ALA A 72 26.34 7.66 -2.88
CA ALA A 72 25.35 6.64 -2.56
C ALA A 72 24.28 6.54 -3.66
N GLN A 73 23.75 5.34 -3.88
CA GLN A 73 22.64 5.12 -4.83
C GLN A 73 21.29 5.33 -4.15
N TYR A 74 21.22 5.02 -2.85
CA TYR A 74 20.00 5.11 -2.06
C TYR A 74 20.28 5.82 -0.74
N GLY A 75 19.25 6.49 -0.22
CA GLY A 75 19.33 7.17 1.06
C GLY A 75 18.07 7.01 1.89
N VAL A 76 18.21 7.30 3.18
CA VAL A 76 17.08 7.52 4.09
C VAL A 76 17.04 9.01 4.43
N SER A 77 15.85 9.60 4.41
CA SER A 77 15.63 10.99 4.83
C SER A 77 14.23 11.14 5.44
N ASN A 78 13.72 12.35 5.64
CA ASN A 78 12.39 12.62 6.17
C ASN A 78 11.54 13.36 5.10
N SER A 79 10.50 14.07 5.54
CA SER A 79 9.64 14.86 4.66
C SER A 79 10.36 16.03 3.98
N ALA A 80 11.55 16.45 4.44
CA ALA A 80 12.35 17.51 3.85
C ALA A 80 12.85 17.20 2.42
N LEU A 81 12.73 15.94 1.96
CA LEU A 81 12.96 15.58 0.55
C LEU A 81 12.14 16.44 -0.42
N ILE A 82 10.94 16.88 -0.01
CA ILE A 82 10.13 17.77 -0.85
C ILE A 82 10.74 19.16 -0.98
N LEU A 83 11.42 19.64 0.06
CA LEU A 83 12.15 20.91 0.06
C LEU A 83 13.43 20.80 -0.79
N ALA A 84 14.13 19.67 -0.72
CA ALA A 84 15.25 19.36 -1.61
C ALA A 84 14.81 19.37 -3.08
N ARG A 85 13.67 18.75 -3.40
CA ARG A 85 13.09 18.79 -4.74
C ARG A 85 12.75 20.22 -5.19
N ALA A 86 12.26 21.07 -4.28
CA ALA A 86 12.00 22.48 -4.58
C ALA A 86 13.28 23.29 -4.86
N ARG A 87 14.43 22.87 -4.33
CA ARG A 87 15.76 23.41 -4.68
C ARG A 87 16.34 22.81 -5.97
N SER A 88 15.51 22.14 -6.77
CA SER A 88 15.92 21.45 -8.01
C SER A 88 16.89 20.29 -7.80
N GLU A 89 16.99 19.75 -6.59
CA GLU A 89 17.73 18.52 -6.36
C GLU A 89 16.94 17.35 -6.96
N PRO A 90 17.59 16.45 -7.74
CA PRO A 90 16.90 15.42 -8.51
C PRO A 90 16.51 14.21 -7.64
N VAL A 91 15.94 14.42 -6.46
CA VAL A 91 15.53 13.35 -5.54
C VAL A 91 14.17 12.77 -5.89
N VAL A 92 13.97 11.48 -5.61
CA VAL A 92 12.71 10.74 -5.79
C VAL A 92 12.46 9.84 -4.59
N ALA A 93 11.29 9.97 -3.96
CA ALA A 93 10.87 9.12 -2.85
C ALA A 93 10.46 7.73 -3.38
N LEU A 94 11.06 6.68 -2.82
CA LEU A 94 10.85 5.28 -3.18
C LEU A 94 9.83 4.58 -2.27
N ALA A 95 9.87 4.87 -0.97
CA ALA A 95 9.00 4.27 0.02
C ALA A 95 8.97 5.11 1.31
N VAL A 96 7.84 5.10 2.02
CA VAL A 96 7.71 5.67 3.37
C VAL A 96 7.77 4.52 4.38
N ILE A 97 8.70 4.59 5.34
CA ILE A 97 8.73 3.61 6.44
C ILE A 97 7.88 4.10 7.60
N PHE A 98 8.00 5.38 8.01
CA PHE A 98 7.21 5.91 9.11
C PHE A 98 6.04 6.73 8.56
N GLN A 99 4.83 6.20 8.74
CA GLN A 99 3.59 6.91 8.42
C GLN A 99 3.39 8.15 9.30
N HIS A 100 4.08 8.27 10.44
CA HIS A 100 4.12 9.48 11.25
C HIS A 100 5.55 9.81 11.63
N SER A 101 5.95 11.07 11.47
CA SER A 101 7.27 11.49 11.88
C SER A 101 7.52 11.24 13.38
N PRO A 102 8.69 10.71 13.74
CA PRO A 102 9.08 10.51 15.14
C PRO A 102 9.57 11.80 15.81
N PHE A 103 9.78 12.88 15.06
CA PHE A 103 10.34 14.12 15.59
C PHE A 103 9.42 14.76 16.63
N ILE A 104 10.03 15.17 17.74
CA ILE A 104 9.43 15.89 18.86
C ILE A 104 10.38 16.99 19.33
N LEU A 105 9.84 17.94 20.10
CA LEU A 105 10.63 18.83 20.93
C LEU A 105 10.54 18.35 22.37
N VAL A 106 11.68 18.20 23.02
CA VAL A 106 11.77 17.87 24.44
C VAL A 106 12.24 19.11 25.18
N ALA A 107 11.41 19.62 26.09
CA ALA A 107 11.73 20.74 26.95
C ALA A 107 12.01 20.26 28.36
N ARG A 108 12.97 20.91 29.02
CA ARG A 108 13.24 20.68 30.43
C ARG A 108 12.05 21.17 31.28
N ALA A 109 11.56 20.35 32.21
CA ALA A 109 10.34 20.68 32.96
C ALA A 109 10.47 21.93 33.86
N ASP A 110 11.69 22.27 34.31
CA ASP A 110 11.97 23.46 35.12
C ASP A 110 12.36 24.70 34.27
N ALA A 111 12.27 24.63 32.93
CA ALA A 111 12.57 25.75 32.03
C ALA A 111 11.43 26.77 31.89
N GLY A 112 10.28 26.52 32.53
CA GLY A 112 9.08 27.37 32.45
C GLY A 112 8.42 27.31 31.06
N ILE A 113 8.48 26.16 30.39
CA ILE A 113 7.93 25.95 29.04
C ILE A 113 6.74 25.02 29.20
N ARG A 114 5.51 25.52 29.00
CA ARG A 114 4.28 24.72 29.08
C ARG A 114 3.57 24.60 27.75
N SER A 115 3.86 25.51 26.82
CA SER A 115 3.36 25.56 25.46
C SER A 115 4.51 25.83 24.49
N VAL A 116 4.27 25.59 23.19
CA VAL A 116 5.27 25.89 22.15
C VAL A 116 5.63 27.38 22.17
N GLN A 117 4.65 28.26 22.41
CA GLN A 117 4.85 29.72 22.46
C GLN A 117 5.82 30.18 23.56
N ASP A 118 5.94 29.41 24.65
CA ASP A 118 6.88 29.70 25.75
C ASP A 118 8.34 29.45 25.37
N MET A 119 8.59 28.81 24.21
CA MET A 119 9.92 28.61 23.66
C MET A 119 10.52 29.89 23.06
N ALA A 120 9.74 30.97 22.91
CA ALA A 120 10.24 32.27 22.45
C ALA A 120 11.36 32.77 23.37
N GLY A 121 12.52 33.09 22.79
CA GLY A 121 13.70 33.55 23.52
C GLY A 121 14.42 32.48 24.36
N LYS A 122 13.96 31.22 24.34
CA LYS A 122 14.65 30.09 24.98
C LYS A 122 15.77 29.56 24.09
N ARG A 123 16.72 28.84 24.68
CA ARG A 123 17.81 28.19 23.94
C ARG A 123 17.33 26.86 23.37
N LEU A 124 17.07 26.83 22.07
CA LEU A 124 16.62 25.65 21.36
C LEU A 124 17.81 25.02 20.64
N MET A 125 18.09 23.75 20.91
CA MET A 125 18.93 22.93 20.04
C MET A 125 18.02 22.24 19.03
N ILE A 126 18.08 22.66 17.77
CA ILE A 126 17.32 22.05 16.68
C ILE A 126 18.30 21.34 15.75
N GLU A 127 18.08 20.04 15.54
CA GLU A 127 18.88 19.22 14.63
C GLU A 127 18.82 19.79 13.21
N PRO A 128 19.93 19.75 12.46
CA PRO A 128 19.93 19.99 11.02
C PRO A 128 18.90 19.08 10.33
N HIS A 129 18.25 19.59 9.27
CA HIS A 129 17.25 18.86 8.48
C HIS A 129 15.97 18.43 9.23
N ALA A 130 15.75 18.95 10.45
CA ALA A 130 14.47 18.84 11.16
C ALA A 130 13.46 19.90 10.68
N ASP A 131 13.29 20.07 9.35
CA ASP A 131 12.48 21.15 8.76
C ASP A 131 11.02 21.16 9.23
N GLU A 132 10.47 20.00 9.58
CA GLU A 132 9.12 19.91 10.13
C GLU A 132 8.99 20.53 11.53
N ILE A 133 10.07 20.60 12.30
CA ILE A 133 10.11 21.32 13.58
C ILE A 133 10.03 22.82 13.32
N TYR A 134 10.70 23.33 12.29
CA TYR A 134 10.52 24.73 11.89
C TYR A 134 9.10 24.98 11.38
N ALA A 135 8.51 24.05 10.61
CA ALA A 135 7.11 24.14 10.22
C ALA A 135 6.16 24.17 11.43
N PHE A 136 6.41 23.33 12.43
CA PHE A 136 5.68 23.29 13.68
C PHE A 136 5.77 24.62 14.45
N LEU A 137 6.99 25.12 14.65
CA LEU A 137 7.21 26.40 15.34
C LEU A 137 6.52 27.56 14.59
N ARG A 138 6.64 27.64 13.27
CA ARG A 138 5.97 28.67 12.45
C ARG A 138 4.45 28.57 12.55
N LYS A 139 3.88 27.37 12.49
CA LYS A 139 2.43 27.15 12.61
C LYS A 139 1.90 27.59 13.97
N GLU A 140 2.70 27.44 15.02
CA GLU A 140 2.41 27.91 16.38
C GLU A 140 2.72 29.41 16.60
N GLY A 141 3.10 30.15 15.54
CA GLY A 141 3.36 31.59 15.58
C GLY A 141 4.76 31.98 16.06
N LEU A 142 5.71 31.04 16.08
CA LEU A 142 7.12 31.27 16.39
C LEU A 142 7.99 31.24 15.13
N ASN A 143 8.22 32.43 14.58
CA ASN A 143 9.19 32.63 13.51
C ASN A 143 10.63 32.62 14.04
N GLU A 144 11.60 32.30 13.18
CA GLU A 144 13.03 32.17 13.51
C GLU A 144 13.61 33.37 14.27
N ASN A 145 13.16 34.58 13.97
CA ASN A 145 13.62 35.81 14.62
C ASN A 145 13.30 35.87 16.13
N ARG A 146 12.41 35.01 16.63
CA ARG A 146 12.03 34.91 18.05
C ARG A 146 12.69 33.73 18.76
N LEU A 147 13.48 32.94 18.03
CA LEU A 147 14.13 31.74 18.54
C LEU A 147 15.60 32.03 18.81
N VAL A 148 16.13 31.50 19.92
CA VAL A 148 17.58 31.45 20.15
C VAL A 148 18.02 30.04 19.80
N VAL A 149 18.31 29.82 18.51
CA VAL A 149 18.75 28.50 18.02
C VAL A 149 20.25 28.35 18.31
N LEU A 150 20.59 27.31 19.07
CA LEU A 150 21.96 26.89 19.31
C LEU A 150 22.37 25.81 18.30
N PRO A 151 23.66 25.72 17.94
CA PRO A 151 24.19 24.55 17.26
C PRO A 151 23.82 23.28 18.05
N HIS A 152 23.27 22.28 17.35
CA HIS A 152 22.93 21.01 17.99
C HIS A 152 24.22 20.25 18.32
N SER A 153 24.43 19.94 19.60
CA SER A 153 25.61 19.18 20.07
C SER A 153 25.48 17.67 19.87
N PHE A 154 24.24 17.19 19.70
CA PHE A 154 23.88 15.77 19.68
C PHE A 154 24.21 15.02 20.98
N ASP A 155 24.50 15.76 22.05
CA ASP A 155 24.63 15.23 23.40
C ASP A 155 23.37 15.57 24.21
N HIS A 156 22.55 14.56 24.49
CA HIS A 156 21.32 14.70 25.25
C HIS A 156 21.56 15.19 26.69
N GLN A 157 22.79 15.06 27.19
CA GLN A 157 23.19 15.59 28.50
C GLN A 157 23.10 17.12 28.54
N ASP A 158 23.17 17.83 27.41
CA ASP A 158 23.05 19.29 27.35
C ASP A 158 21.70 19.81 27.86
N LEU A 159 20.64 19.03 27.70
CA LEU A 159 19.32 19.40 28.22
C LEU A 159 19.26 19.20 29.75
N ILE A 160 19.92 18.17 30.27
CA ILE A 160 20.02 17.87 31.70
C ILE A 160 20.93 18.90 32.41
N ASP A 161 22.07 19.21 31.81
CA ASP A 161 23.07 20.17 32.28
C ASP A 161 22.62 21.64 32.08
N LYS A 162 21.40 21.85 31.57
CA LYS A 162 20.80 23.18 31.35
C LYS A 162 21.60 24.04 30.37
N ARG A 163 22.36 23.43 29.45
CA ARG A 163 23.02 24.11 28.32
C ARG A 163 22.03 24.48 27.22
N ALA A 164 20.95 23.70 27.08
CA ALA A 164 19.76 24.04 26.31
C ALA A 164 18.51 24.03 27.20
N ASP A 165 17.44 24.68 26.72
CA ASP A 165 16.12 24.66 27.37
C ASP A 165 15.15 23.73 26.66
N VAL A 166 15.33 23.58 25.34
CA VAL A 166 14.59 22.65 24.48
C VAL A 166 15.57 22.00 23.51
N MET A 167 15.34 20.73 23.19
CA MET A 167 16.10 19.98 22.20
C MET A 167 15.15 19.23 21.28
N THR A 168 15.46 19.15 19.99
CA THR A 168 14.81 18.18 19.08
C THR A 168 15.19 16.76 19.45
N ALA A 169 14.24 15.85 19.34
CA ALA A 169 14.43 14.46 19.68
C ALA A 169 13.54 13.57 18.81
N TYR A 170 13.83 12.28 18.83
CA TYR A 170 12.98 11.23 18.31
C TYR A 170 12.24 10.59 19.47
N SER A 171 10.92 10.57 19.39
CA SER A 171 10.02 9.88 20.33
C SER A 171 10.32 8.37 20.51
N THR A 172 11.13 7.79 19.62
CA THR A 172 11.55 6.38 19.65
C THR A 172 12.90 6.16 20.36
N ASP A 173 13.68 7.20 20.66
CA ASP A 173 15.08 7.07 21.13
C ASP A 173 15.29 7.90 22.43
N GLN A 174 15.34 9.23 22.33
CA GLN A 174 15.72 10.10 23.46
C GLN A 174 14.87 9.97 24.73
N PRO A 175 13.55 9.73 24.70
CA PRO A 175 12.77 9.53 25.92
C PRO A 175 13.33 8.41 26.82
N PHE A 176 13.84 7.32 26.25
CA PHE A 176 14.47 6.24 27.02
C PHE A 176 15.70 6.72 27.80
N PHE A 177 16.54 7.54 27.17
CA PHE A 177 17.72 8.12 27.82
C PHE A 177 17.35 8.99 29.02
N PHE A 178 16.30 9.81 28.88
CA PHE A 178 15.81 10.68 29.95
C PHE A 178 15.12 9.91 31.08
N GLU A 179 14.30 8.91 30.75
CA GLU A 179 13.63 8.04 31.72
C GLU A 179 14.64 7.28 32.59
N GLN A 180 15.70 6.72 31.99
CA GLN A 180 16.76 6.02 32.74
C GLN A 180 17.48 6.91 33.76
N ARG A 181 17.48 8.23 33.54
CA ARG A 181 18.12 9.22 34.42
C ARG A 181 17.13 9.91 35.35
N GLY A 182 15.85 9.55 35.30
CA GLY A 182 14.79 10.23 36.07
C GLY A 182 14.65 11.71 35.70
N PHE A 183 15.04 12.11 34.49
CA PHE A 183 15.01 13.50 34.06
C PHE A 183 13.59 13.91 33.69
N ARG A 184 13.02 14.84 34.47
CA ARG A 184 11.68 15.38 34.20
C ARG A 184 11.70 16.32 33.01
N HIS A 185 10.94 15.98 31.98
CA HIS A 185 10.84 16.71 30.73
C HIS A 185 9.40 16.75 30.23
N LEU A 186 9.15 17.62 29.26
CA LEU A 186 7.88 17.76 28.56
C LEU A 186 8.12 17.52 27.07
N GLU A 187 7.24 16.75 26.44
CA GLU A 187 7.30 16.45 25.00
C GLU A 187 6.25 17.26 24.24
N PHE A 188 6.66 17.85 23.12
CA PHE A 188 5.78 18.57 22.20
C PHE A 188 5.89 17.91 20.82
N THR A 189 4.77 17.39 20.32
CA THR A 189 4.73 16.72 19.01
C THR A 189 4.15 17.66 17.95
N PRO A 190 4.78 17.79 16.77
CA PRO A 190 4.23 18.54 15.64
C PRO A 190 2.80 18.14 15.26
N ARG A 191 2.41 16.88 15.52
CA ARG A 191 1.09 16.33 15.19
C ARG A 191 -0.06 17.04 15.90
N THR A 192 0.14 17.56 17.11
CA THR A 192 -0.94 18.29 17.82
C THR A 192 -1.30 19.60 17.12
N ALA A 193 -0.38 20.17 16.34
CA ALA A 193 -0.63 21.33 15.48
C ALA A 193 -1.09 20.94 14.06
N GLY A 194 -1.37 19.66 13.80
CA GLY A 194 -1.68 19.16 12.46
C GLY A 194 -0.50 19.20 11.49
N ILE A 195 0.75 19.24 11.99
CA ILE A 195 1.94 18.92 11.19
C ILE A 195 2.16 17.41 11.33
N ASP A 196 1.46 16.63 10.51
CA ASP A 196 1.56 15.16 10.52
C ASP A 196 2.24 14.62 9.25
N PHE A 197 3.55 14.74 9.23
CA PHE A 197 4.38 14.40 8.07
C PHE A 197 4.90 12.96 8.13
N TYR A 198 5.40 12.49 6.99
CA TYR A 198 6.12 11.22 6.91
C TYR A 198 7.52 11.31 7.52
N GLY A 199 7.90 10.27 8.23
CA GLY A 199 9.27 10.04 8.70
C GLY A 199 9.95 8.93 7.90
N ASP A 200 11.28 8.92 7.95
CA ASP A 200 12.11 7.82 7.46
C ASP A 200 11.71 7.31 6.07
N ASN A 201 11.87 8.18 5.09
CA ASN A 201 11.58 7.93 3.69
C ASN A 201 12.82 7.35 3.01
N LEU A 202 12.67 6.20 2.37
CA LEU A 202 13.65 5.68 1.43
C LEU A 202 13.57 6.47 0.13
N PHE A 203 14.71 6.92 -0.38
CA PHE A 203 14.76 7.73 -1.60
C PHE A 203 16.00 7.40 -2.45
N THR A 204 15.98 7.89 -3.69
CA THR A 204 17.08 7.80 -4.65
C THR A 204 17.12 9.05 -5.54
N SER A 205 18.01 9.09 -6.53
CA SER A 205 18.05 10.15 -7.54
C SER A 205 17.22 9.79 -8.79
N SER A 206 16.76 10.81 -9.52
CA SER A 206 16.09 10.64 -10.81
C SER A 206 17.03 9.99 -11.83
N GLN A 207 18.34 10.23 -11.72
CA GLN A 207 19.37 9.62 -12.56
C GLN A 207 19.46 8.10 -12.31
N GLU A 208 19.45 7.67 -11.05
CA GLU A 208 19.48 6.25 -10.68
C GLU A 208 18.26 5.50 -11.21
N ILE A 209 17.07 6.13 -11.20
CA ILE A 209 15.86 5.55 -11.80
C ILE A 209 15.98 5.45 -13.33
N ALA A 210 16.57 6.45 -13.98
CA ALA A 210 16.73 6.46 -15.43
C ALA A 210 17.76 5.44 -15.91
N ASP A 211 18.90 5.36 -15.22
CA ASP A 211 20.02 4.49 -15.61
C ASP A 211 19.80 3.03 -15.18
N HIS A 212 19.15 2.82 -14.03
CA HIS A 212 19.04 1.50 -13.39
C HIS A 212 17.64 1.23 -12.83
N PRO A 213 16.57 1.27 -13.65
CA PRO A 213 15.18 1.11 -13.18
C PRO A 213 14.90 -0.24 -12.50
N GLU A 214 15.48 -1.32 -13.02
CA GLU A 214 15.34 -2.67 -12.43
C GLU A 214 16.07 -2.77 -11.08
N ARG A 215 17.24 -2.14 -10.95
CA ARG A 215 18.00 -2.10 -9.69
C ARG A 215 17.23 -1.36 -8.61
N VAL A 216 16.64 -0.21 -8.95
CA VAL A 216 15.78 0.55 -8.04
C VAL A 216 14.60 -0.28 -7.56
N HIS A 217 13.92 -0.96 -8.47
CA HIS A 217 12.80 -1.84 -8.12
C HIS A 217 13.26 -2.97 -7.18
N ALA A 218 14.32 -3.68 -7.55
CA ALA A 218 14.90 -4.78 -6.80
C ALA A 218 15.35 -4.35 -5.38
N PHE A 219 16.05 -3.22 -5.29
CA PHE A 219 16.51 -2.67 -4.01
C PHE A 219 15.33 -2.29 -3.10
N ARG A 220 14.31 -1.62 -3.65
CA ARG A 220 13.09 -1.25 -2.92
C ARG A 220 12.39 -2.50 -2.38
N GLU A 221 12.10 -3.48 -3.23
CA GLU A 221 11.39 -4.70 -2.82
C GLU A 221 12.15 -5.49 -1.75
N ALA A 222 13.46 -5.66 -1.93
CA ALA A 222 14.31 -6.32 -0.94
C ALA A 222 14.32 -5.59 0.41
N SER A 223 14.39 -4.25 0.37
CA SER A 223 14.33 -3.41 1.58
C SER A 223 13.00 -3.53 2.32
N LEU A 224 11.87 -3.52 1.58
CA LEU A 224 10.53 -3.66 2.16
C LEU A 224 10.27 -5.07 2.70
N LYS A 225 10.81 -6.11 2.07
CA LYS A 225 10.82 -7.48 2.61
C LYS A 225 11.62 -7.54 3.92
N GLY A 226 12.75 -6.85 3.99
CA GLY A 226 13.54 -6.70 5.21
C GLY A 226 12.79 -5.99 6.33
N TRP A 227 12.13 -4.87 6.02
CA TRP A 227 11.31 -4.13 6.99
C TRP A 227 10.15 -4.96 7.56
N ARG A 228 9.44 -5.72 6.72
CA ARG A 228 8.40 -6.65 7.19
C ARG A 228 8.96 -7.69 8.15
N TYR A 229 10.11 -8.25 7.82
CA TYR A 229 10.79 -9.21 8.69
C TYR A 229 11.21 -8.58 10.02
N ALA A 230 11.79 -7.38 9.98
CA ALA A 230 12.30 -6.71 11.17
C ALA A 230 11.20 -6.36 12.18
N MET A 231 10.07 -5.86 11.70
CA MET A 231 8.93 -5.54 12.57
C MET A 231 8.27 -6.80 13.17
N ALA A 232 8.33 -7.93 12.46
CA ALA A 232 7.84 -9.21 12.98
C ALA A 232 8.82 -9.91 13.93
N ASN A 233 10.12 -9.56 13.90
CA ASN A 233 11.18 -10.23 14.66
C ASN A 233 12.10 -9.23 15.38
N PRO A 234 11.58 -8.33 16.24
CA PRO A 234 12.36 -7.24 16.79
C PRO A 234 13.51 -7.70 17.69
N GLU A 235 13.33 -8.78 18.44
CA GLU A 235 14.38 -9.34 19.29
C GLU A 235 15.60 -9.82 18.50
N GLU A 236 15.36 -10.59 17.44
CA GLU A 236 16.43 -11.09 16.58
C GLU A 236 17.20 -9.95 15.92
N ILE A 237 16.50 -8.90 15.47
CA ILE A 237 17.15 -7.77 14.82
C ILE A 237 17.89 -6.88 15.82
N ALA A 238 17.40 -6.72 17.05
CA ALA A 238 18.14 -6.04 18.10
C ALA A 238 19.48 -6.76 18.38
N ASP A 239 19.46 -8.09 18.46
CA ASP A 239 20.67 -8.89 18.67
C ASP A 239 21.62 -8.83 17.47
N LEU A 240 21.10 -8.80 16.23
CA LEU A 240 21.89 -8.58 15.02
C LEU A 240 22.58 -7.21 15.02
N ILE A 241 21.88 -6.15 15.41
CA ILE A 241 22.43 -4.79 15.48
C ILE A 241 23.61 -4.76 16.45
N LEU A 242 23.44 -5.34 17.65
CA LEU A 242 24.49 -5.42 18.67
C LEU A 242 25.71 -6.23 18.24
N ALA A 243 25.47 -7.31 17.49
CA ALA A 243 26.53 -8.21 17.04
C ALA A 243 27.34 -7.62 15.88
N LYS A 244 26.69 -6.91 14.95
CA LYS A 244 27.29 -6.56 13.65
C LYS A 244 27.47 -5.07 13.39
N TYR A 245 26.58 -4.21 13.89
CA TYR A 245 26.51 -2.81 13.44
C TYR A 245 26.90 -1.81 14.52
N SER A 246 26.36 -1.90 15.74
CA SER A 246 26.67 -0.92 16.79
C SER A 246 26.36 -1.44 18.19
N ARG A 247 27.17 -1.01 19.16
CA ARG A 247 26.96 -1.23 20.60
C ARG A 247 26.68 0.06 21.38
N ARG A 248 26.37 1.15 20.66
CA ARG A 248 26.05 2.46 21.27
C ARG A 248 24.85 2.35 22.23
N HIS A 249 23.86 1.54 21.84
CA HIS A 249 22.65 1.29 22.61
C HIS A 249 22.65 -0.13 23.18
N ALA A 250 22.15 -0.29 24.41
CA ALA A 250 21.94 -1.60 25.00
C ALA A 250 20.72 -2.30 24.34
N ARG A 251 20.63 -3.63 24.46
CA ARG A 251 19.50 -4.43 23.93
C ARG A 251 18.14 -3.86 24.34
N ALA A 252 17.98 -3.52 25.62
CA ALA A 252 16.74 -2.95 26.14
C ALA A 252 16.34 -1.63 25.46
N HIS A 253 17.33 -0.80 25.08
CA HIS A 253 17.09 0.44 24.35
C HIS A 253 16.62 0.17 22.92
N LEU A 254 17.28 -0.74 22.20
CA LEU A 254 16.87 -1.13 20.85
C LEU A 254 15.45 -1.73 20.82
N LEU A 255 15.06 -2.48 21.85
CA LEU A 255 13.70 -3.00 21.97
C LEU A 255 12.68 -1.93 22.35
N PHE A 256 13.06 -0.94 23.17
CA PHE A 256 12.23 0.22 23.41
C PHE A 256 11.94 0.96 22.10
N GLU A 257 12.98 1.19 21.29
CA GLU A 257 12.87 1.83 19.98
C GLU A 257 11.93 1.04 19.05
N ALA A 258 12.12 -0.28 18.96
CA ALA A 258 11.25 -1.18 18.18
C ALA A 258 9.77 -1.04 18.57
N ASN A 259 9.47 -1.03 19.88
CA ASN A 259 8.11 -0.91 20.39
C ASN A 259 7.50 0.47 20.10
N ARG A 260 8.29 1.55 20.22
CA ARG A 260 7.84 2.92 19.92
C ARG A 260 7.64 3.16 18.43
N MET A 261 8.28 2.39 17.56
CA MET A 261 8.12 2.47 16.11
C MET A 261 6.78 1.91 15.62
N VAL A 262 6.20 0.90 16.28
CA VAL A 262 4.93 0.26 15.87
C VAL A 262 3.82 1.27 15.52
N PRO A 263 3.45 2.24 16.40
CA PRO A 263 2.41 3.22 16.09
C PRO A 263 2.81 4.24 15.01
N LEU A 264 4.10 4.37 14.70
CA LEU A 264 4.60 5.29 13.67
C LEU A 264 4.64 4.64 12.29
N VAL A 265 4.96 3.34 12.22
CA VAL A 265 5.02 2.57 10.97
C VAL A 265 3.62 2.14 10.50
N LYS A 266 2.71 1.78 11.44
CA LYS A 266 1.33 1.31 11.14
C LYS A 266 1.26 0.13 10.16
N SER A 267 2.18 -0.82 10.26
CA SER A 267 2.28 -1.97 9.35
C SER A 267 1.05 -2.89 9.31
N GLU A 268 0.19 -2.86 10.33
CA GLU A 268 -1.06 -3.62 10.38
C GLU A 268 -2.21 -2.95 9.59
N LEU A 269 -2.13 -1.62 9.40
CA LEU A 269 -3.18 -0.82 8.76
C LEU A 269 -2.81 -0.39 7.34
N VAL A 270 -1.52 -0.25 7.06
CA VAL A 270 -0.99 0.30 5.80
C VAL A 270 0.12 -0.59 5.29
N GLU A 271 0.10 -0.89 3.99
CA GLU A 271 1.17 -1.64 3.33
C GLU A 271 2.52 -0.95 3.53
N MET A 272 3.53 -1.73 3.91
CA MET A 272 4.86 -1.23 4.17
C MET A 272 5.48 -0.58 2.93
N GLY A 273 5.93 0.67 3.06
CA GLY A 273 6.47 1.44 1.94
C GLY A 273 5.43 2.15 1.09
N TYR A 274 4.14 2.05 1.42
CA TYR A 274 3.06 2.78 0.74
C TYR A 274 3.22 4.29 0.89
N MET A 275 2.95 5.02 -0.20
CA MET A 275 3.00 6.47 -0.26
C MET A 275 1.70 7.00 -0.86
N SER A 276 1.03 7.91 -0.15
CA SER A 276 -0.15 8.60 -0.68
C SER A 276 0.27 9.87 -1.44
N PRO A 277 -0.02 9.99 -2.75
CA PRO A 277 0.22 11.22 -3.49
C PRO A 277 -0.58 12.41 -2.92
N ALA A 278 -1.77 12.17 -2.37
CA ALA A 278 -2.58 13.20 -1.74
C ALA A 278 -1.91 13.71 -0.45
N ARG A 279 -1.32 12.82 0.35
CA ARG A 279 -0.61 13.20 1.57
C ARG A 279 0.67 13.97 1.27
N TRP A 280 1.44 13.58 0.26
CA TRP A 280 2.59 14.37 -0.19
C TRP A 280 2.19 15.77 -0.70
N ARG A 281 1.06 15.89 -1.41
CA ARG A 281 0.49 17.21 -1.77
C ARG A 281 0.11 18.04 -0.55
N HIS A 282 -0.48 17.42 0.48
CA HIS A 282 -0.80 18.11 1.73
C HIS A 282 0.45 18.58 2.49
N ILE A 283 1.51 17.76 2.56
CA ILE A 283 2.81 18.13 3.14
C ILE A 283 3.39 19.34 2.38
N ALA A 284 3.42 19.27 1.05
CA ALA A 284 3.89 20.39 0.22
C ALA A 284 3.05 21.66 0.44
N GLY A 285 1.71 21.53 0.47
CA GLY A 285 0.80 22.64 0.75
C GLY A 285 1.04 23.27 2.12
N THR A 286 1.29 22.46 3.15
CA THR A 286 1.60 22.95 4.50
C THR A 286 2.91 23.75 4.50
N TYR A 287 3.97 23.25 3.87
CA TYR A 287 5.22 24.01 3.73
C TYR A 287 5.00 25.31 2.92
N ALA A 288 4.15 25.29 1.91
CA ALA A 288 3.85 26.46 1.10
C ALA A 288 3.06 27.54 1.85
N GLU A 289 2.07 27.14 2.64
CA GLU A 289 1.30 28.03 3.54
C GLU A 289 2.22 28.73 4.54
N LEU A 290 3.24 28.03 5.02
CA LEU A 290 4.24 28.53 5.98
C LEU A 290 5.41 29.29 5.31
N GLY A 291 5.34 29.52 3.99
CA GLY A 291 6.36 30.25 3.23
C GLY A 291 7.71 29.54 3.11
N MET A 292 7.74 28.21 3.26
CA MET A 292 8.95 27.38 3.12
C MET A 292 9.08 26.77 1.71
N LEU A 293 8.01 26.85 0.92
CA LEU A 293 7.90 26.28 -0.43
C LEU A 293 7.03 27.20 -1.31
N PRO A 294 7.22 27.25 -2.65
CA PRO A 294 6.34 28.05 -3.50
C PRO A 294 4.88 27.54 -3.46
N ARG A 295 3.90 28.46 -3.58
CA ARG A 295 2.46 28.12 -3.53
C ARG A 295 2.00 27.11 -4.59
N GLU A 296 2.62 27.13 -5.76
CA GLU A 296 2.29 26.24 -6.88
C GLU A 296 3.43 25.26 -7.15
N PHE A 297 3.73 24.39 -6.19
CA PHE A 297 4.76 23.36 -6.34
C PHE A 297 4.16 22.03 -6.84
N ALA A 298 4.55 21.63 -8.05
CA ALA A 298 4.17 20.33 -8.61
C ALA A 298 5.03 19.20 -8.06
N ILE A 299 4.40 18.11 -7.64
CA ILE A 299 5.08 16.91 -7.12
C ILE A 299 5.34 15.85 -8.20
N ASP A 300 5.18 16.21 -9.48
CA ASP A 300 5.37 15.27 -10.59
C ASP A 300 6.82 14.77 -10.67
N GLY A 301 6.97 13.46 -10.81
CA GLY A 301 8.28 12.79 -10.81
C GLY A 301 8.97 12.73 -9.45
N PHE A 302 8.37 13.24 -8.37
CA PHE A 302 8.91 13.10 -7.00
C PHE A 302 8.58 11.74 -6.36
N ILE A 303 7.42 11.16 -6.69
CA ILE A 303 6.99 9.87 -6.16
C ILE A 303 7.33 8.78 -7.18
N TYR A 304 8.09 7.77 -6.74
CA TYR A 304 8.40 6.60 -7.56
C TYR A 304 7.13 5.82 -7.92
N LYS A 305 6.98 5.51 -9.21
CA LYS A 305 5.93 4.64 -9.73
C LYS A 305 6.62 3.40 -10.29
N PRO A 306 6.48 2.22 -9.65
CA PRO A 306 7.04 1.01 -10.21
C PRO A 306 6.44 0.77 -11.59
N ALA A 307 7.29 0.52 -12.59
CA ALA A 307 6.81 0.06 -13.88
C ALA A 307 6.03 -1.25 -13.66
N PRO A 308 4.91 -1.50 -14.38
CA PRO A 308 4.21 -2.77 -14.27
C PRO A 308 5.22 -3.91 -14.53
N ALA A 309 5.35 -4.83 -13.58
CA ALA A 309 6.31 -5.91 -13.65
C ALA A 309 6.12 -6.67 -14.97
N SER A 310 7.12 -6.63 -15.83
CA SER A 310 7.13 -7.41 -17.06
C SER A 310 7.28 -8.89 -16.69
N ASP A 311 6.24 -9.68 -16.96
CA ASP A 311 6.25 -11.12 -16.70
C ASP A 311 7.48 -11.78 -17.39
N PRO A 312 8.42 -12.37 -16.61
CA PRO A 312 9.60 -13.04 -17.14
C PRO A 312 9.25 -14.20 -18.10
N GLN A 313 8.07 -14.81 -17.95
CA GLN A 313 7.60 -15.85 -18.87
C GLN A 313 7.16 -15.25 -20.20
N MET A 314 6.46 -14.11 -20.16
CA MET A 314 6.01 -13.41 -21.36
C MET A 314 7.18 -12.81 -22.16
N THR A 315 8.18 -12.25 -21.49
CA THR A 315 9.40 -11.73 -22.16
C THR A 315 10.25 -12.84 -22.79
N ARG A 316 10.41 -13.99 -22.11
CA ARG A 316 11.06 -15.18 -22.69
C ARG A 316 10.29 -15.75 -23.88
N ALA A 317 8.96 -15.78 -23.80
CA ALA A 317 8.10 -16.19 -24.91
C ALA A 317 8.19 -15.24 -26.12
N LEU A 318 8.27 -13.94 -25.89
CA LEU A 318 8.47 -12.92 -26.94
C LEU A 318 9.85 -13.03 -27.59
N ALA A 319 10.92 -13.25 -26.81
CA ALA A 319 12.25 -13.47 -27.35
C ALA A 319 12.33 -14.76 -28.19
N ALA A 320 11.74 -15.86 -27.70
CA ALA A 320 11.70 -17.13 -28.41
C ALA A 320 10.91 -17.03 -29.74
N SER A 321 9.74 -16.39 -29.71
CA SER A 321 8.93 -16.15 -30.91
C SER A 321 9.60 -15.23 -31.93
N THR A 322 10.35 -14.21 -31.48
CA THR A 322 11.15 -13.35 -32.36
C THR A 322 12.31 -14.12 -33.00
N GLY A 323 12.98 -14.98 -32.24
CA GLY A 323 14.02 -15.87 -32.77
C GLY A 323 13.49 -16.85 -33.82
N ILE A 324 12.32 -17.45 -33.56
CA ILE A 324 11.62 -18.32 -34.52
C ILE A 324 11.24 -17.54 -35.79
N ALA A 325 10.71 -16.32 -35.65
CA ALA A 325 10.34 -15.47 -36.78
C ALA A 325 11.54 -15.09 -37.66
N LEU A 326 12.71 -14.80 -37.08
CA LEU A 326 13.93 -14.51 -37.82
C LEU A 326 14.46 -15.74 -38.58
N ILE A 327 14.39 -16.93 -37.97
CA ILE A 327 14.77 -18.19 -38.64
C ILE A 327 13.82 -18.48 -39.81
N LEU A 328 12.51 -18.27 -39.62
CA LEU A 328 11.51 -18.40 -40.67
C LEU A 328 11.74 -17.40 -41.81
N ALA A 329 12.06 -16.14 -41.50
CA ALA A 329 12.36 -15.11 -42.49
C ALA A 329 13.62 -15.46 -43.31
N ALA A 330 14.67 -15.98 -42.66
CA ALA A 330 15.88 -16.46 -43.34
C ALA A 330 15.59 -17.68 -44.24
N ALA A 331 14.77 -18.62 -43.76
CA ALA A 331 14.34 -19.77 -44.55
C ALA A 331 13.50 -19.36 -45.77
N LEU A 332 12.57 -18.41 -45.61
CA LEU A 332 11.76 -17.83 -46.67
C LEU A 332 12.61 -17.08 -47.71
N ALA A 333 13.61 -16.31 -47.27
CA ALA A 333 14.56 -15.65 -48.17
C ALA A 333 15.38 -16.66 -48.98
N GLY A 334 15.82 -17.76 -48.36
CA GLY A 334 16.49 -18.88 -49.03
C GLY A 334 15.59 -19.56 -50.07
N LEU A 335 14.32 -19.79 -49.74
CA LEU A 335 13.33 -20.39 -50.63
C LEU A 335 13.00 -19.48 -51.83
N PHE A 336 12.94 -18.17 -51.59
CA PHE A 336 12.70 -17.17 -52.62
C PHE A 336 13.89 -17.03 -53.59
N GLY A 337 15.12 -17.22 -53.08
CA GLY A 337 16.33 -17.31 -53.90
C GLY A 337 16.36 -18.55 -54.81
N MET A 338 15.95 -19.72 -54.28
CA MET A 338 15.89 -20.97 -55.05
C MET A 338 14.81 -20.96 -56.13
N THR A 339 13.63 -20.40 -55.84
CA THR A 339 12.51 -20.34 -56.79
C THR A 339 12.78 -19.40 -57.98
N ARG A 340 13.55 -18.32 -57.77
CA ARG A 340 14.01 -17.46 -58.88
C ARG A 340 15.03 -18.13 -59.79
N LYS A 341 15.85 -19.05 -59.25
CA LYS A 341 16.83 -19.82 -60.04
C LYS A 341 16.13 -20.87 -60.92
N LEU A 342 15.10 -21.53 -60.39
CA LEU A 342 14.32 -22.56 -61.11
C LEU A 342 13.48 -21.99 -62.27
N LYS A 343 12.93 -20.78 -62.13
CA LYS A 343 12.08 -20.15 -63.16
C LYS A 343 12.83 -19.75 -64.43
N ARG A 344 14.16 -19.56 -64.37
CA ARG A 344 14.97 -19.21 -65.55
C ARG A 344 15.34 -20.41 -66.43
N GLU A 345 15.19 -21.63 -65.93
CA GLU A 345 15.65 -22.85 -66.61
C GLU A 345 14.52 -23.61 -67.33
N ILE A 346 13.27 -23.37 -66.93
CA ILE A 346 12.09 -24.14 -67.39
C ILE A 346 11.48 -23.63 -68.72
N ALA A 347 11.92 -22.48 -69.24
CA ALA A 347 11.29 -21.84 -70.41
C ALA A 347 11.60 -22.51 -71.78
N GLY A 348 12.55 -23.46 -71.86
CA GLY A 348 13.11 -23.92 -73.15
C GLY A 348 12.64 -25.26 -73.73
N ARG A 349 11.97 -26.15 -72.99
CA ARG A 349 11.87 -27.58 -73.39
C ARG A 349 10.47 -28.16 -73.64
N LYS A 350 9.40 -27.36 -73.64
CA LYS A 350 8.06 -27.88 -73.26
C LYS A 350 6.97 -27.95 -74.33
N LYS A 351 7.23 -28.33 -75.60
CA LYS A 351 6.15 -28.34 -76.63
C LYS A 351 5.88 -29.64 -77.41
N ILE A 352 6.66 -30.71 -77.30
CA ILE A 352 6.35 -31.95 -78.07
C ILE A 352 6.28 -33.22 -77.20
N GLU A 353 6.77 -33.18 -75.95
CA GLU A 353 6.74 -34.30 -75.01
C GLU A 353 5.44 -34.38 -74.18
N THR A 354 4.48 -33.49 -74.42
CA THR A 354 3.40 -33.14 -73.48
C THR A 354 2.21 -34.12 -73.49
N GLU A 355 1.93 -34.81 -74.59
CA GLU A 355 0.71 -35.65 -74.64
C GLU A 355 0.93 -37.09 -74.13
N LEU A 356 2.10 -37.69 -74.35
CA LEU A 356 2.39 -39.05 -73.87
C LEU A 356 2.87 -39.06 -72.40
N ARG A 357 3.49 -37.97 -71.94
CA ARG A 357 3.96 -37.81 -70.56
C ARG A 357 2.84 -37.41 -69.59
N GLU A 358 1.72 -36.89 -70.09
CA GLU A 358 0.60 -36.42 -69.25
C GLU A 358 -0.16 -37.56 -68.57
N SER A 359 -0.29 -38.74 -69.20
CA SER A 359 -0.98 -39.89 -68.57
C SER A 359 -0.14 -40.51 -67.45
N ASP A 360 1.14 -40.77 -67.71
CA ASP A 360 2.08 -41.33 -66.72
C ASP A 360 2.44 -40.34 -65.61
N ALA A 361 2.53 -39.04 -65.92
CA ALA A 361 2.72 -38.00 -64.91
C ALA A 361 1.46 -37.77 -64.07
N LYS A 362 0.25 -37.87 -64.64
CA LYS A 362 -1.00 -37.76 -63.85
C LYS A 362 -1.11 -38.89 -62.83
N PHE A 363 -0.84 -40.14 -63.22
CA PHE A 363 -0.86 -41.27 -62.29
C PHE A 363 0.19 -41.12 -61.18
N ARG A 364 1.45 -40.82 -61.52
CA ARG A 364 2.51 -40.59 -60.52
C ARG A 364 2.20 -39.39 -59.62
N THR A 365 1.66 -38.30 -60.17
CA THR A 365 1.30 -37.11 -59.38
C THR A 365 0.18 -37.42 -58.40
N ILE A 366 -0.87 -38.14 -58.80
CA ILE A 366 -1.96 -38.54 -57.90
C ILE A 366 -1.43 -39.48 -56.82
N ALA A 367 -0.61 -40.46 -57.20
CA ALA A 367 -0.02 -41.39 -56.24
C ALA A 367 0.92 -40.68 -55.25
N ASP A 368 1.79 -39.77 -55.68
CA ASP A 368 2.75 -39.06 -54.83
C ASP A 368 2.15 -37.91 -54.02
N THR A 369 1.00 -37.35 -54.44
CA THR A 369 0.28 -36.31 -53.67
C THR A 369 -0.71 -36.90 -52.66
N THR A 370 -0.99 -38.20 -52.73
CA THR A 370 -1.85 -38.87 -51.78
C THR A 370 -1.10 -39.08 -50.46
N PRO A 371 -1.65 -38.65 -49.30
CA PRO A 371 -1.02 -38.81 -47.99
C PRO A 371 -1.18 -40.25 -47.43
N VAL A 372 -1.17 -41.24 -48.33
CA VAL A 372 -1.28 -42.68 -48.04
C VAL A 372 -0.15 -43.38 -48.78
N ALA A 373 0.54 -44.29 -48.11
CA ALA A 373 1.58 -45.10 -48.73
C ALA A 373 0.92 -46.12 -49.67
N LEU A 374 1.28 -46.09 -50.96
CA LEU A 374 0.78 -47.00 -51.98
C LEU A 374 1.91 -47.91 -52.44
N LEU A 375 1.67 -49.22 -52.41
CA LEU A 375 2.61 -50.26 -52.81
C LEU A 375 1.91 -51.26 -53.73
N ILE A 376 2.63 -51.79 -54.71
CA ILE A 376 2.21 -52.98 -55.46
C ILE A 376 3.26 -54.05 -55.20
N THR A 377 2.86 -55.22 -54.70
CA THR A 377 3.78 -56.32 -54.40
C THR A 377 3.38 -57.57 -55.16
N ARG A 378 4.35 -58.39 -55.53
CA ARG A 378 4.08 -59.69 -56.12
C ARG A 378 3.67 -60.70 -55.04
N PRO A 379 2.57 -61.44 -55.19
CA PRO A 379 2.11 -62.38 -54.16
C PRO A 379 3.14 -63.47 -53.84
N GLU A 380 3.75 -64.07 -54.87
CA GLU A 380 4.60 -65.27 -54.76
C GLU A 380 5.85 -65.08 -53.89
N ASP A 381 6.53 -63.95 -54.02
CA ASP A 381 7.84 -63.71 -53.40
C ASP A 381 7.90 -62.39 -52.61
N GLY A 382 6.82 -61.60 -52.60
CA GLY A 382 6.77 -60.34 -51.85
C GLY A 382 7.58 -59.20 -52.42
N LYS A 383 8.06 -59.33 -53.66
CA LYS A 383 8.84 -58.28 -54.29
C LYS A 383 7.99 -57.03 -54.52
N VAL A 384 8.45 -55.87 -54.06
CA VAL A 384 7.81 -54.57 -54.31
C VAL A 384 8.00 -54.19 -55.78
N ILE A 385 6.92 -54.14 -56.54
CA ILE A 385 6.89 -53.78 -57.96
C ILE A 385 6.77 -52.26 -58.12
N TYR A 386 6.01 -51.62 -57.24
CA TYR A 386 5.77 -50.18 -57.24
C TYR A 386 5.64 -49.67 -55.81
N ALA A 387 6.10 -48.44 -55.57
CA ALA A 387 5.89 -47.69 -54.35
C ALA A 387 5.73 -46.20 -54.70
N ASN A 388 4.88 -45.47 -53.98
CA ASN A 388 4.87 -44.00 -54.05
C ASN A 388 5.86 -43.40 -53.04
N ARG A 389 6.10 -42.08 -53.14
CA ARG A 389 6.98 -41.37 -52.21
C ARG A 389 6.56 -41.54 -50.74
N THR A 390 5.26 -41.49 -50.46
CA THR A 390 4.72 -41.67 -49.10
C THR A 390 5.07 -43.05 -48.52
N ALA A 391 5.13 -44.11 -49.34
CA ALA A 391 5.55 -45.44 -48.92
C ALA A 391 7.04 -45.52 -48.57
N ALA A 392 7.89 -44.84 -49.33
CA ALA A 392 9.33 -44.73 -49.02
C ALA A 392 9.56 -43.99 -47.70
N GLU A 393 8.89 -42.85 -47.50
CA GLU A 393 8.97 -42.06 -46.26
C GLU A 393 8.42 -42.83 -45.04
N LEU A 394 7.31 -43.57 -45.21
CA LEU A 394 6.74 -44.41 -44.16
C LEU A 394 7.68 -45.56 -43.78
N GLY A 395 8.23 -46.25 -44.79
CA GLY A 395 9.13 -47.40 -44.66
C GLY A 395 10.56 -47.05 -44.26
N GLY A 396 10.97 -45.78 -44.31
CA GLY A 396 12.31 -45.33 -43.89
C GLY A 396 13.43 -45.75 -44.85
N LEU A 397 13.12 -46.06 -46.10
CA LEU A 397 14.10 -46.39 -47.15
C LEU A 397 13.99 -45.41 -48.32
N PRO A 398 15.10 -45.15 -49.03
CA PRO A 398 15.04 -44.51 -50.35
C PRO A 398 14.07 -45.26 -51.28
N LEU A 399 13.32 -44.53 -52.10
CA LEU A 399 12.30 -45.11 -52.98
C LEU A 399 12.89 -46.16 -53.93
N GLU A 400 14.12 -45.91 -54.40
CA GLU A 400 14.88 -46.79 -55.29
C GLU A 400 15.31 -48.10 -54.60
N GLU A 401 15.53 -48.06 -53.29
CA GLU A 401 15.84 -49.26 -52.48
C GLU A 401 14.59 -50.03 -52.08
N LEU A 402 13.46 -49.33 -51.93
CA LEU A 402 12.18 -49.93 -51.61
C LEU A 402 11.63 -50.73 -52.80
N ILE A 403 11.72 -50.18 -54.02
CA ILE A 403 11.30 -50.88 -55.24
C ILE A 403 12.26 -52.04 -55.53
N GLY A 404 11.72 -53.25 -55.66
CA GLY A 404 12.48 -54.48 -55.85
C GLY A 404 12.94 -55.15 -54.55
N SER A 405 12.73 -54.51 -53.40
CA SER A 405 12.95 -55.13 -52.09
C SER A 405 11.88 -56.19 -51.78
N ASP A 406 12.22 -57.07 -50.83
CA ASP A 406 11.30 -58.04 -50.27
C ASP A 406 10.48 -57.40 -49.15
N VAL A 407 9.16 -57.31 -49.34
CA VAL A 407 8.24 -56.69 -48.38
C VAL A 407 8.13 -57.46 -47.06
N THR A 408 8.54 -58.74 -47.01
CA THR A 408 8.53 -59.56 -45.79
C THR A 408 9.40 -58.97 -44.68
N LYS A 409 10.44 -58.21 -45.03
CA LYS A 409 11.34 -57.54 -44.09
C LYS A 409 10.63 -56.52 -43.19
N PHE A 410 9.47 -56.03 -43.63
CA PHE A 410 8.68 -55.05 -42.88
C PHE A 410 7.62 -55.72 -41.99
N TYR A 411 7.51 -57.05 -41.99
CA TYR A 411 6.59 -57.76 -41.10
C TYR A 411 7.31 -58.15 -39.80
N PRO A 412 6.65 -58.06 -38.63
CA PRO A 412 7.24 -58.43 -37.34
C PRO A 412 7.54 -59.93 -37.22
N ASP A 413 6.75 -60.77 -37.91
CA ASP A 413 7.05 -62.19 -38.07
C ASP A 413 6.72 -62.67 -39.50
N PRO A 414 7.42 -63.69 -40.04
CA PRO A 414 7.14 -64.22 -41.38
C PRO A 414 5.74 -64.85 -41.54
N ALA A 415 5.14 -65.34 -40.44
CA ALA A 415 3.83 -65.97 -40.46
C ALA A 415 2.68 -64.95 -40.65
N ALA A 416 2.91 -63.67 -40.32
CA ALA A 416 1.95 -62.58 -40.48
C ALA A 416 1.72 -62.22 -41.95
N ARG A 417 2.75 -62.38 -42.80
CA ARG A 417 2.60 -62.25 -44.25
C ARG A 417 1.78 -63.41 -44.82
N GLN A 418 2.08 -64.64 -44.39
CA GLN A 418 1.38 -65.83 -44.88
C GLN A 418 -0.13 -65.79 -44.55
N ARG A 419 -0.48 -65.48 -43.29
CA ARG A 419 -1.87 -65.29 -42.85
C ARG A 419 -2.60 -64.23 -43.67
N PHE A 420 -1.91 -63.14 -44.02
CA PHE A 420 -2.47 -62.06 -44.83
C PHE A 420 -2.72 -62.48 -46.30
N LEU A 421 -1.84 -63.29 -46.89
CA LEU A 421 -2.05 -63.82 -48.24
C LEU A 421 -3.24 -64.79 -48.27
N GLU A 422 -3.33 -65.69 -47.29
CA GLU A 422 -4.47 -66.62 -47.14
C GLU A 422 -5.81 -65.85 -46.99
N GLU A 423 -5.81 -64.77 -46.21
CA GLU A 423 -6.99 -63.92 -46.01
C GLU A 423 -7.42 -63.20 -47.30
N ILE A 424 -6.47 -62.72 -48.11
CA ILE A 424 -6.76 -62.09 -49.40
C ILE A 424 -7.19 -63.10 -50.46
N GLU A 425 -6.61 -64.30 -50.49
CA GLU A 425 -7.03 -65.37 -51.39
C GLU A 425 -8.46 -65.83 -51.09
N ALA A 426 -8.85 -65.87 -49.81
CA ALA A 426 -10.20 -66.23 -49.40
C ALA A 426 -11.23 -65.12 -49.66
N SER A 427 -10.86 -63.84 -49.48
CA SER A 427 -11.82 -62.72 -49.50
C SER A 427 -11.73 -61.79 -50.71
N GLY A 428 -10.68 -61.91 -51.53
CA GLY A 428 -10.35 -61.03 -52.66
C GLY A 428 -9.81 -59.66 -52.26
N SER A 429 -10.08 -59.17 -51.05
CA SER A 429 -9.58 -57.89 -50.54
C SER A 429 -9.69 -57.78 -49.01
N VAL A 430 -8.74 -57.08 -48.38
CA VAL A 430 -8.85 -56.64 -46.99
C VAL A 430 -8.93 -55.13 -46.92
N ARG A 431 -9.68 -54.60 -45.95
CA ARG A 431 -9.86 -53.15 -45.79
C ARG A 431 -9.66 -52.74 -44.34
N ASN A 432 -8.90 -51.65 -44.13
CA ASN A 432 -8.66 -51.00 -42.83
C ASN A 432 -8.12 -51.92 -41.72
N GLN A 433 -7.39 -52.98 -42.06
CA GLN A 433 -6.80 -53.89 -41.09
C GLN A 433 -5.67 -53.16 -40.34
N VAL A 434 -5.76 -53.10 -39.01
CA VAL A 434 -4.68 -52.56 -38.19
C VAL A 434 -3.51 -53.52 -38.23
N ILE A 435 -2.35 -53.02 -38.63
CA ILE A 435 -1.12 -53.80 -38.68
C ILE A 435 0.03 -53.02 -38.06
N GLU A 436 0.96 -53.76 -37.51
CA GLU A 436 2.27 -53.26 -37.11
C GLU A 436 3.26 -53.69 -38.19
N PHE A 437 4.02 -52.73 -38.71
CA PHE A 437 5.14 -53.02 -39.59
C PHE A 437 6.43 -52.46 -38.98
N ILE A 438 7.54 -53.14 -39.22
CA ILE A 438 8.85 -52.83 -38.63
C ILE A 438 9.69 -52.10 -39.67
N ARG A 439 10.25 -50.94 -39.31
CA ARG A 439 11.20 -50.22 -40.15
C ARG A 439 12.58 -50.89 -40.16
N PRO A 440 13.46 -50.57 -41.12
CA PRO A 440 14.84 -51.09 -41.16
C PRO A 440 15.67 -50.76 -39.91
N ASP A 441 15.32 -49.69 -39.18
CA ASP A 441 15.94 -49.29 -37.91
C ASP A 441 15.42 -50.08 -36.70
N GLY A 442 14.50 -51.03 -36.91
CA GLY A 442 13.87 -51.85 -35.89
C GLY A 442 12.68 -51.19 -35.18
N SER A 443 12.31 -49.96 -35.54
CA SER A 443 11.16 -49.28 -34.92
C SER A 443 9.81 -49.81 -35.45
N PRO A 444 8.88 -50.19 -34.57
CA PRO A 444 7.53 -50.55 -34.99
C PRO A 444 6.69 -49.32 -35.33
N VAL A 445 5.82 -49.44 -36.34
CA VAL A 445 4.87 -48.41 -36.73
C VAL A 445 3.48 -49.04 -36.92
N LEU A 446 2.51 -48.55 -36.14
CA LEU A 446 1.11 -48.97 -36.24
C LEU A 446 0.41 -48.24 -37.39
N THR A 447 -0.24 -48.98 -38.28
CA THR A 447 -0.88 -48.44 -39.49
C THR A 447 -2.17 -49.17 -39.82
N HIS A 448 -3.01 -48.55 -40.67
CA HIS A 448 -4.10 -49.27 -41.33
C HIS A 448 -3.69 -49.70 -42.74
N ARG A 449 -3.82 -50.99 -43.03
CA ARG A 449 -3.62 -51.57 -44.36
C ARG A 449 -4.96 -51.91 -45.00
N SER A 450 -5.12 -51.49 -46.25
CA SER A 450 -6.11 -52.03 -47.18
C SER A 450 -5.37 -52.64 -48.36
N ALA A 451 -5.80 -53.80 -48.82
CA ALA A 451 -5.16 -54.47 -49.95
C ALA A 451 -6.16 -55.25 -50.80
N THR A 452 -5.87 -55.41 -52.08
CA THR A 452 -6.73 -56.12 -53.04
C THR A 452 -5.87 -56.87 -54.04
N LEU A 453 -6.28 -58.09 -54.38
CA LEU A 453 -5.63 -58.88 -55.42
C LEU A 453 -6.14 -58.43 -56.79
N GLY A 454 -5.23 -58.14 -57.71
CA GLY A 454 -5.55 -57.74 -59.08
C GLY A 454 -4.53 -58.28 -60.06
N THR A 455 -4.52 -57.72 -61.27
CA THR A 455 -3.52 -58.04 -62.30
C THR A 455 -2.78 -56.78 -62.74
N LEU A 456 -1.47 -56.89 -62.93
CA LEU A 456 -0.63 -55.85 -63.50
C LEU A 456 0.15 -56.46 -64.66
N ASN A 457 -0.03 -55.92 -65.88
CA ASN A 457 0.57 -56.45 -67.11
C ASN A 457 0.25 -57.94 -67.39
N GLY A 458 -0.91 -58.44 -66.93
CA GLY A 458 -1.33 -59.83 -67.09
C GLY A 458 -0.90 -60.78 -65.98
N GLU A 459 -0.08 -60.32 -65.02
CA GLU A 459 0.41 -61.13 -63.90
C GLU A 459 -0.33 -60.79 -62.59
N PRO A 460 -0.53 -61.76 -61.66
CA PRO A 460 -1.11 -61.49 -60.34
C PRO A 460 -0.28 -60.46 -59.54
N ALA A 461 -0.95 -59.42 -59.06
CA ALA A 461 -0.32 -58.33 -58.31
C ALA A 461 -1.20 -57.92 -57.13
N LEU A 462 -0.57 -57.65 -55.99
CA LEU A 462 -1.26 -57.18 -54.80
C LEU A 462 -1.13 -55.66 -54.67
N PHE A 463 -2.25 -54.95 -54.69
CA PHE A 463 -2.31 -53.51 -54.50
C PHE A 463 -2.56 -53.21 -53.04
N VAL A 464 -1.65 -52.47 -52.40
CA VAL A 464 -1.65 -52.21 -50.96
C VAL A 464 -1.63 -50.71 -50.69
N ALA A 465 -2.55 -50.24 -49.86
CA ALA A 465 -2.61 -48.88 -49.34
C ALA A 465 -2.42 -48.91 -47.81
N ILE A 466 -1.47 -48.12 -47.30
CA ILE A 466 -1.13 -48.05 -45.88
C ILE A 466 -1.26 -46.60 -45.39
N ALA A 467 -2.12 -46.38 -44.41
CA ALA A 467 -2.34 -45.07 -43.80
C ALA A 467 -1.75 -45.02 -42.38
N ASP A 468 -1.05 -43.92 -42.09
CA ASP A 468 -0.43 -43.63 -40.81
C ASP A 468 -1.46 -43.10 -39.79
N LEU A 469 -1.43 -43.59 -38.56
CA LEU A 469 -2.34 -43.19 -37.47
C LEU A 469 -1.90 -41.91 -36.72
N ARG A 470 -0.66 -41.42 -36.91
CA ARG A 470 -0.09 -40.32 -36.10
C ARG A 470 -0.81 -38.97 -36.24
N GLU A 471 -1.23 -38.60 -37.45
CA GLU A 471 -1.85 -37.28 -37.70
C GLU A 471 -3.27 -37.20 -37.13
N ARG A 472 -4.02 -38.30 -37.21
CA ARG A 472 -5.34 -38.42 -36.58
C ARG A 472 -5.24 -38.27 -35.06
N GLN A 473 -4.26 -38.94 -34.44
CA GLN A 473 -4.02 -38.84 -33.00
C GLN A 473 -3.64 -37.41 -32.56
N ARG A 474 -2.92 -36.64 -33.38
CA ARG A 474 -2.58 -35.24 -33.08
C ARG A 474 -3.79 -34.31 -33.10
N LEU A 475 -4.69 -34.48 -34.08
CA LEU A 475 -5.92 -33.70 -34.15
C LEU A 475 -6.87 -34.04 -33.00
N GLU A 476 -6.98 -35.33 -32.65
CA GLU A 476 -7.73 -35.80 -31.48
C GLU A 476 -7.14 -35.22 -30.19
N ALA A 477 -5.81 -35.24 -30.02
CA ALA A 477 -5.14 -34.64 -28.87
C ALA A 477 -5.32 -33.12 -28.77
N ALA A 478 -5.31 -32.40 -29.90
CA ALA A 478 -5.55 -30.96 -29.92
C ALA A 478 -7.00 -30.58 -29.55
N LEU A 479 -7.98 -31.37 -29.99
CA LEU A 479 -9.38 -31.21 -29.58
C LEU A 479 -9.54 -31.52 -28.08
N GLN A 480 -8.89 -32.58 -27.60
CA GLN A 480 -8.93 -32.97 -26.19
C GLN A 480 -8.30 -31.90 -25.29
N ALA A 481 -7.18 -31.30 -25.70
CA ALA A 481 -6.54 -30.20 -24.96
C ALA A 481 -7.43 -28.95 -24.89
N ARG A 482 -8.15 -28.60 -25.96
CA ARG A 482 -9.10 -27.46 -25.95
C ARG A 482 -10.29 -27.74 -25.02
N SER A 483 -10.84 -28.94 -25.06
CA SER A 483 -11.94 -29.33 -24.16
C SER A 483 -11.48 -29.31 -22.71
N ALA A 484 -10.29 -29.85 -22.42
CA ALA A 484 -9.73 -29.86 -21.08
C ALA A 484 -9.51 -28.44 -20.52
N ALA A 485 -9.16 -27.47 -21.36
CA ALA A 485 -9.00 -26.07 -20.94
C ALA A 485 -10.33 -25.43 -20.51
N ILE A 486 -11.45 -25.77 -21.16
CA ILE A 486 -12.79 -25.27 -20.78
C ILE A 486 -13.26 -25.95 -19.49
N GLU A 487 -13.04 -27.26 -19.36
CA GLU A 487 -13.35 -28.05 -18.17
C GLU A 487 -12.56 -27.57 -16.93
N ALA A 488 -11.29 -27.18 -17.11
CA ALA A 488 -10.42 -26.72 -16.03
C ALA A 488 -10.55 -25.22 -15.70
N ALA A 489 -11.39 -24.47 -16.41
CA ALA A 489 -11.59 -23.06 -16.13
C ALA A 489 -12.23 -22.85 -14.75
N ALA A 490 -11.66 -21.95 -13.94
CA ALA A 490 -12.19 -21.63 -12.61
C ALA A 490 -13.49 -20.81 -12.64
N GLU A 491 -13.79 -20.17 -13.78
CA GLU A 491 -15.03 -19.43 -14.01
C GLU A 491 -16.11 -20.35 -14.58
N GLY A 492 -17.36 -20.10 -14.21
CA GLY A 492 -18.50 -20.85 -14.73
C GLY A 492 -18.76 -20.52 -16.20
N ILE A 493 -18.71 -21.52 -17.06
CA ILE A 493 -18.96 -21.38 -18.50
C ILE A 493 -20.26 -22.10 -18.84
N ALA A 494 -21.15 -21.41 -19.57
CA ALA A 494 -22.32 -22.01 -20.20
C ALA A 494 -22.35 -21.68 -21.70
N ILE A 495 -22.72 -22.64 -22.52
CA ILE A 495 -23.02 -22.45 -23.95
C ILE A 495 -24.50 -22.72 -24.14
N THR A 496 -25.19 -21.81 -24.83
CA THR A 496 -26.63 -21.95 -25.11
C THR A 496 -26.90 -21.81 -26.60
N ASP A 497 -28.05 -22.33 -27.01
CA ASP A 497 -28.65 -22.00 -28.30
C ASP A 497 -29.07 -20.50 -28.36
N PRO A 498 -29.51 -19.99 -29.53
CA PRO A 498 -30.00 -18.61 -29.66
C PRO A 498 -31.30 -18.31 -28.87
N GLY A 499 -32.01 -19.34 -28.40
CA GLY A 499 -33.19 -19.25 -27.54
C GLY A 499 -32.87 -19.15 -26.04
N GLY A 500 -31.61 -19.36 -25.65
CA GLY A 500 -31.18 -19.38 -24.25
C GLY A 500 -31.35 -20.72 -23.55
N ILE A 501 -31.47 -21.80 -24.32
CA ILE A 501 -31.45 -23.18 -23.84
C ILE A 501 -30.00 -23.65 -23.71
N ILE A 502 -29.64 -24.15 -22.54
CA ILE A 502 -28.28 -24.57 -22.21
C ILE A 502 -27.96 -25.86 -22.97
N GLU A 503 -26.85 -25.86 -23.70
CA GLU A 503 -26.34 -27.04 -24.43
C GLU A 503 -25.09 -27.62 -23.78
N TYR A 504 -24.34 -26.79 -23.05
CA TYR A 504 -23.14 -27.21 -22.33
C TYR A 504 -22.88 -26.31 -21.12
N VAL A 505 -22.35 -26.90 -20.06
CA VAL A 505 -21.81 -26.20 -18.88
C VAL A 505 -20.51 -26.87 -18.44
N ASN A 506 -19.58 -26.09 -17.89
CA ASN A 506 -18.35 -26.63 -17.30
C ASN A 506 -18.52 -26.97 -15.80
N PRO A 507 -17.59 -27.73 -15.18
CA PRO A 507 -17.65 -28.10 -13.77
C PRO A 507 -17.65 -26.91 -12.80
N ALA A 508 -16.98 -25.80 -13.14
CA ALA A 508 -17.04 -24.62 -12.28
C ALA A 508 -18.46 -24.06 -12.15
N LEU A 509 -19.26 -24.12 -13.21
CA LEU A 509 -20.65 -23.65 -13.16
C LEU A 509 -21.55 -24.57 -12.31
N THR A 510 -21.28 -25.88 -12.27
CA THR A 510 -22.02 -26.80 -11.40
C THR A 510 -21.72 -26.52 -9.93
N VAL A 511 -20.45 -26.25 -9.59
CA VAL A 511 -20.03 -25.83 -8.24
C VAL A 511 -20.69 -24.51 -7.83
N ILE A 512 -20.72 -23.51 -8.73
CA ILE A 512 -21.36 -22.21 -8.46
C ILE A 512 -22.87 -22.40 -8.30
N THR A 513 -23.55 -23.11 -9.18
CA THR A 513 -25.02 -23.11 -9.20
C THR A 513 -25.64 -24.18 -8.30
N GLY A 514 -24.87 -25.22 -7.94
CA GLY A 514 -25.33 -26.39 -7.20
C GLY A 514 -26.16 -27.38 -8.02
N TYR A 515 -26.30 -27.14 -9.34
CA TYR A 515 -26.96 -28.05 -10.27
C TYR A 515 -25.94 -28.89 -11.01
N ASP A 516 -26.28 -30.15 -11.29
CA ASP A 516 -25.43 -31.01 -12.11
C ASP A 516 -25.57 -30.65 -13.59
N ALA A 517 -24.52 -30.93 -14.38
CA ALA A 517 -24.51 -30.59 -15.80
C ALA A 517 -25.64 -31.28 -16.59
N GLU A 518 -25.96 -32.53 -16.24
CA GLU A 518 -27.06 -33.29 -16.83
C GLU A 518 -28.44 -32.69 -16.52
N GLU A 519 -28.59 -32.05 -15.36
CA GLU A 519 -29.83 -31.34 -15.01
C GLU A 519 -29.96 -30.03 -15.77
N LEU A 520 -28.85 -29.35 -16.06
CA LEU A 520 -28.85 -28.04 -16.73
C LEU A 520 -29.01 -28.14 -18.24
N ASN A 521 -28.45 -29.18 -18.87
CA ASN A 521 -28.52 -29.35 -20.32
C ASN A 521 -29.97 -29.54 -20.80
N GLY A 522 -30.38 -28.74 -21.77
CA GLY A 522 -31.75 -28.69 -22.29
C GLY A 522 -32.69 -27.76 -21.52
N LEU A 523 -32.26 -27.15 -20.40
CA LEU A 523 -33.06 -26.18 -19.66
C LEU A 523 -32.75 -24.74 -20.08
N SER A 524 -33.72 -23.86 -19.83
CA SER A 524 -33.53 -22.42 -20.03
C SER A 524 -32.67 -21.83 -18.91
N THR A 525 -31.78 -20.90 -19.26
CA THR A 525 -31.00 -20.08 -18.31
C THR A 525 -31.85 -19.32 -17.28
N ARG A 526 -33.17 -19.21 -17.50
CA ARG A 526 -34.14 -18.67 -16.52
C ARG A 526 -34.21 -19.46 -15.21
N ILE A 527 -33.74 -20.71 -15.18
CA ILE A 527 -33.68 -21.51 -13.95
C ILE A 527 -32.90 -20.81 -12.83
N PHE A 528 -31.88 -20.01 -13.16
CA PHE A 528 -31.07 -19.27 -12.18
C PHE A 528 -31.73 -17.98 -11.68
N ASN A 529 -32.88 -17.58 -12.23
CA ASN A 529 -33.48 -16.28 -11.96
C ASN A 529 -33.89 -16.13 -10.47
N SER A 530 -33.39 -15.08 -9.81
CA SER A 530 -33.71 -14.77 -8.42
C SER A 530 -34.97 -13.90 -8.25
N GLY A 531 -35.45 -13.27 -9.31
CA GLY A 531 -36.53 -12.25 -9.26
C GLY A 531 -36.08 -10.89 -8.72
N LYS A 532 -34.78 -10.67 -8.49
CA LYS A 532 -34.24 -9.39 -8.00
C LYS A 532 -34.05 -8.33 -9.08
N HIS A 533 -34.03 -8.73 -10.34
CA HIS A 533 -33.88 -7.85 -11.49
C HIS A 533 -35.21 -7.73 -12.25
N ASP A 534 -35.49 -6.53 -12.75
CA ASP A 534 -36.74 -6.23 -13.43
C ASP A 534 -36.74 -6.68 -14.90
N LYS A 535 -37.88 -6.53 -15.57
CA LYS A 535 -38.01 -6.89 -16.98
C LYS A 535 -37.09 -6.04 -17.89
N ALA A 536 -36.95 -4.75 -17.59
CA ALA A 536 -36.14 -3.83 -18.38
C ALA A 536 -34.66 -4.25 -18.42
N PHE A 537 -34.14 -4.74 -17.29
CA PHE A 537 -32.80 -5.31 -17.19
C PHE A 537 -32.59 -6.50 -18.15
N TYR A 538 -33.50 -7.48 -18.12
CA TYR A 538 -33.39 -8.65 -19.00
C TYR A 538 -33.63 -8.29 -20.48
N ASP A 539 -34.52 -7.34 -20.77
CA ASP A 539 -34.73 -6.83 -22.13
C ASP A 539 -33.44 -6.18 -22.68
N ASN A 540 -32.71 -5.41 -21.86
CA ASN A 540 -31.41 -4.85 -22.23
C ASN A 540 -30.38 -5.95 -22.53
N LEU A 541 -30.28 -6.96 -21.67
CA LEU A 541 -29.38 -8.11 -21.86
C LEU A 541 -29.66 -8.80 -23.20
N TRP A 542 -30.92 -9.20 -23.43
CA TRP A 542 -31.31 -9.93 -24.64
C TRP A 542 -31.14 -9.10 -25.91
N ASN A 543 -31.48 -7.82 -25.87
CA ASN A 543 -31.29 -6.92 -27.02
C ASN A 543 -29.81 -6.77 -27.37
N THR A 544 -28.93 -6.65 -26.37
CA THR A 544 -27.48 -6.50 -26.57
C THR A 544 -26.90 -7.73 -27.27
N ILE A 545 -27.17 -8.92 -26.74
CA ILE A 545 -26.56 -10.15 -27.28
C ILE A 545 -27.16 -10.54 -28.65
N ARG A 546 -28.45 -10.29 -28.87
CA ARG A 546 -29.10 -10.51 -30.19
C ARG A 546 -28.63 -9.52 -31.24
N ALA A 547 -28.31 -8.29 -30.86
CA ALA A 547 -27.68 -7.31 -31.75
C ALA A 547 -26.24 -7.71 -32.13
N GLY A 548 -25.67 -8.73 -31.47
CA GLY A 548 -24.31 -9.18 -31.75
C GLY A 548 -23.23 -8.67 -30.84
N GLN A 549 -23.60 -7.94 -29.80
CA GLN A 549 -22.67 -7.29 -28.90
C GLN A 549 -22.46 -8.17 -27.67
N VAL A 550 -21.31 -7.98 -27.01
CA VAL A 550 -21.03 -8.64 -25.74
C VAL A 550 -21.77 -7.89 -24.64
N TRP A 551 -22.61 -8.58 -23.89
CA TRP A 551 -23.23 -8.03 -22.69
C TRP A 551 -22.36 -8.31 -21.47
N ARG A 552 -22.24 -7.34 -20.56
CA ARG A 552 -21.51 -7.47 -19.29
C ARG A 552 -22.32 -6.83 -18.18
N GLY A 553 -22.44 -7.49 -17.03
CA GLY A 553 -23.14 -6.92 -15.88
C GLY A 553 -23.15 -7.83 -14.65
N GLU A 554 -23.58 -7.25 -13.53
CA GLU A 554 -23.81 -7.97 -12.28
C GLU A 554 -25.26 -8.47 -12.25
N ILE A 555 -25.44 -9.76 -11.93
CA ILE A 555 -26.76 -10.39 -11.79
C ILE A 555 -26.83 -11.05 -10.42
N VAL A 556 -28.00 -10.97 -9.78
CA VAL A 556 -28.29 -11.75 -8.58
C VAL A 556 -29.09 -12.95 -9.04
N ASN A 557 -28.55 -14.13 -8.82
CA ASN A 557 -29.17 -15.40 -9.19
C ASN A 557 -29.42 -16.26 -7.96
N ARG A 558 -30.10 -17.38 -8.17
CA ARG A 558 -30.46 -18.36 -7.16
C ARG A 558 -29.77 -19.68 -7.46
N ARG A 559 -29.18 -20.29 -6.44
CA ARG A 559 -28.62 -21.66 -6.51
C ARG A 559 -29.74 -22.69 -6.34
N ARG A 560 -29.41 -23.98 -6.55
CA ARG A 560 -30.35 -25.10 -6.38
C ARG A 560 -30.97 -25.19 -4.97
N ASP A 561 -30.19 -24.86 -3.94
CA ASP A 561 -30.64 -24.84 -2.54
C ASP A 561 -31.52 -23.63 -2.17
N GLY A 562 -31.75 -22.72 -3.12
CA GLY A 562 -32.52 -21.50 -2.93
C GLY A 562 -31.71 -20.29 -2.46
N SER A 563 -30.43 -20.47 -2.12
CA SER A 563 -29.56 -19.36 -1.70
C SER A 563 -29.32 -18.39 -2.85
N LEU A 564 -29.22 -17.10 -2.51
CA LEU A 564 -28.91 -16.06 -3.48
C LEU A 564 -27.40 -15.88 -3.60
N TYR A 565 -26.95 -15.63 -4.82
CA TYR A 565 -25.57 -15.28 -5.10
C TYR A 565 -25.51 -14.17 -6.13
N THR A 566 -24.48 -13.34 -6.03
CA THR A 566 -24.19 -12.27 -6.99
C THR A 566 -23.10 -12.76 -7.93
N GLU A 567 -23.39 -12.78 -9.22
CA GLU A 567 -22.43 -13.10 -10.27
C GLU A 567 -22.11 -11.85 -11.09
N LEU A 568 -20.85 -11.73 -11.48
CA LEU A 568 -20.42 -10.89 -12.59
C LEU A 568 -20.40 -11.76 -13.85
N MET A 569 -21.17 -11.38 -14.87
CA MET A 569 -21.40 -12.20 -16.06
C MET A 569 -21.03 -11.45 -17.35
N ALA A 570 -20.43 -12.17 -18.29
CA ALA A 570 -20.20 -11.71 -19.66
C ALA A 570 -20.81 -12.71 -20.65
N ILE A 571 -21.55 -12.22 -21.65
CA ILE A 571 -22.24 -13.07 -22.65
C ILE A 571 -21.83 -12.63 -24.06
N ALA A 572 -21.27 -13.54 -24.84
CA ALA A 572 -20.79 -13.29 -26.19
C ALA A 572 -21.51 -14.16 -27.24
N PRO A 573 -21.97 -13.60 -28.37
CA PRO A 573 -22.53 -14.37 -29.47
C PRO A 573 -21.46 -15.07 -30.31
N VAL A 574 -21.69 -16.34 -30.63
CA VAL A 574 -20.90 -17.13 -31.58
C VAL A 574 -21.63 -17.19 -32.91
N ARG A 575 -20.96 -16.81 -33.99
CA ARG A 575 -21.56 -16.70 -35.32
C ARG A 575 -21.01 -17.74 -36.29
N ASN A 576 -21.85 -18.19 -37.22
CA ASN A 576 -21.43 -19.01 -38.33
C ASN A 576 -20.76 -18.16 -39.45
N LYS A 577 -20.29 -18.82 -40.52
CA LYS A 577 -19.67 -18.14 -41.68
C LYS A 577 -20.62 -17.19 -42.44
N LYS A 578 -21.93 -17.29 -42.22
CA LYS A 578 -22.95 -16.39 -42.79
C LYS A 578 -23.27 -15.20 -41.89
N GLY A 579 -22.62 -15.09 -40.72
CA GLY A 579 -22.85 -14.03 -39.75
C GLY A 579 -24.05 -14.25 -38.84
N GLU A 580 -24.76 -15.38 -38.93
CA GLU A 580 -25.89 -15.69 -38.07
C GLU A 580 -25.39 -16.18 -36.71
N THR A 581 -25.99 -15.70 -35.61
CA THR A 581 -25.69 -16.18 -34.26
C THR A 581 -26.22 -17.60 -34.11
N ILE A 582 -25.33 -18.54 -33.81
CA ILE A 582 -25.64 -19.96 -33.63
C ILE A 582 -25.57 -20.38 -32.16
N HIS A 583 -24.80 -19.70 -31.32
CA HIS A 583 -24.72 -19.96 -29.87
C HIS A 583 -24.45 -18.66 -29.10
N PHE A 584 -24.71 -18.69 -27.79
CA PHE A 584 -24.15 -17.72 -26.84
C PHE A 584 -23.21 -18.43 -25.88
N VAL A 585 -22.06 -17.82 -25.60
CA VAL A 585 -21.12 -18.26 -24.57
C VAL A 585 -21.19 -17.27 -23.42
N ALA A 586 -21.56 -17.78 -22.25
CA ALA A 586 -21.61 -17.03 -21.01
C ALA A 586 -20.46 -17.43 -20.09
N ILE A 587 -19.77 -16.44 -19.54
CA ILE A 587 -18.74 -16.59 -18.51
C ILE A 587 -19.27 -15.93 -17.24
N LYS A 588 -19.18 -16.64 -16.12
CA LYS A 588 -19.81 -16.30 -14.84
C LYS A 588 -18.79 -16.39 -13.70
N HIS A 589 -18.68 -15.32 -12.92
CA HIS A 589 -17.83 -15.25 -11.75
C HIS A 589 -18.65 -14.90 -10.51
N ASP A 590 -18.66 -15.77 -9.50
CA ASP A 590 -19.37 -15.52 -8.23
C ASP A 590 -18.59 -14.50 -7.38
N ILE A 591 -19.19 -13.33 -7.14
CA ILE A 591 -18.60 -12.23 -6.37
C ILE A 591 -19.29 -12.04 -5.00
N SER A 592 -20.09 -13.01 -4.56
CA SER A 592 -20.89 -12.90 -3.33
C SER A 592 -20.03 -12.67 -2.09
N GLU A 593 -18.91 -13.38 -1.96
CA GLU A 593 -18.00 -13.25 -0.82
C GLU A 593 -17.33 -11.87 -0.80
N ARG A 594 -16.85 -11.40 -1.97
CA ARG A 594 -16.26 -10.06 -2.12
C ARG A 594 -17.22 -8.96 -1.68
N LYS A 595 -18.49 -9.05 -2.10
CA LYS A 595 -19.54 -8.08 -1.72
C LYS A 595 -19.83 -8.10 -0.22
N ARG A 596 -19.85 -9.28 0.43
CA ARG A 596 -20.02 -9.37 1.89
C ARG A 596 -18.88 -8.67 2.64
N MET A 597 -17.64 -8.94 2.25
CA MET A 597 -16.47 -8.28 2.86
C MET A 597 -16.49 -6.76 2.68
N GLU A 598 -16.94 -6.27 1.51
CA GLU A 598 -17.08 -4.85 1.24
C GLU A 598 -18.12 -4.18 2.15
N THR A 599 -19.27 -4.82 2.35
CA THR A 599 -20.30 -4.34 3.28
C THR A 599 -19.83 -4.37 4.73
N ASP A 600 -19.24 -5.48 5.19
CA ASP A 600 -18.75 -5.60 6.56
C ASP A 600 -17.71 -4.52 6.91
N LEU A 601 -16.85 -4.18 5.94
CA LEU A 601 -15.87 -3.10 6.07
C LEU A 601 -16.55 -1.72 6.19
N GLN A 602 -17.58 -1.46 5.40
CA GLN A 602 -18.34 -0.21 5.46
C GLN A 602 -19.06 -0.05 6.81
N ASP A 603 -19.68 -1.12 7.30
CA ASP A 603 -20.35 -1.13 8.61
C ASP A 603 -19.35 -0.88 9.75
N THR A 604 -18.19 -1.54 9.70
CA THR A 604 -17.11 -1.34 10.67
C THR A 604 -16.59 0.09 10.66
N ASN A 605 -16.39 0.69 9.48
CA ASN A 605 -15.94 2.08 9.37
C ASN A 605 -16.95 3.07 9.96
N THR A 606 -18.24 2.84 9.72
CA THR A 606 -19.31 3.68 10.27
C THR A 606 -19.34 3.59 11.80
N MET A 607 -19.18 2.38 12.35
CA MET A 607 -19.10 2.17 13.80
C MET A 607 -17.89 2.88 14.43
N LEU A 608 -16.71 2.79 13.80
CA LEU A 608 -15.50 3.46 14.28
C LEU A 608 -15.64 4.98 14.28
N GLN A 609 -16.29 5.56 13.27
CA GLN A 609 -16.55 7.00 13.21
C GLN A 609 -17.38 7.46 14.42
N HIS A 610 -18.44 6.74 14.74
CA HIS A 610 -19.28 7.05 15.91
C HIS A 610 -18.50 6.96 17.23
N GLN A 611 -17.62 5.96 17.39
CA GLN A 611 -16.77 5.84 18.58
C GLN A 611 -15.79 7.02 18.74
N LEU A 612 -15.23 7.52 17.62
CA LEU A 612 -14.34 8.67 17.65
C LEU A 612 -15.06 9.96 18.08
N GLU A 613 -16.28 10.18 17.60
CA GLU A 613 -17.11 11.31 18.02
C GLU A 613 -17.42 11.27 19.52
N GLU A 614 -17.72 10.08 20.04
CA GLU A 614 -17.98 9.88 21.47
C GLU A 614 -16.74 10.15 22.33
N ILE A 615 -15.57 9.66 21.92
CA ILE A 615 -14.29 9.94 22.61
C ILE A 615 -14.01 11.44 22.65
N HIS A 616 -14.19 12.14 21.53
CA HIS A 616 -13.98 13.60 21.49
C HIS A 616 -14.92 14.35 22.44
N ARG A 617 -16.21 13.95 22.50
CA ARG A 617 -17.16 14.56 23.44
C ARG A 617 -16.73 14.36 24.89
N LEU A 618 -16.37 13.13 25.26
CA LEU A 618 -15.92 12.80 26.62
C LEU A 618 -14.64 13.54 27.01
N GLN A 619 -13.72 13.74 26.06
CA GLN A 619 -12.50 14.52 26.31
C GLN A 619 -12.80 15.99 26.62
N GLU A 620 -13.77 16.60 25.92
CA GLU A 620 -14.16 17.99 26.19
C GLU A 620 -14.86 18.14 27.55
N GLU A 621 -15.75 17.22 27.90
CA GLU A 621 -16.37 17.17 29.23
C GLU A 621 -15.33 17.02 30.35
N LEU A 622 -14.34 16.13 30.17
CA LEU A 622 -13.24 15.96 31.12
C LEU A 622 -12.41 17.24 31.27
N ARG A 623 -12.22 17.98 30.16
CA ARG A 623 -11.48 19.24 30.15
C ARG A 623 -12.20 20.34 30.92
N GLU A 624 -13.53 20.46 30.77
CA GLU A 624 -14.32 21.43 31.53
C GLU A 624 -14.28 21.14 33.04
N LEU A 625 -14.44 19.86 33.43
CA LEU A 625 -14.34 19.43 34.82
C LEU A 625 -12.95 19.69 35.43
N ALA A 626 -11.90 19.65 34.60
CA ALA A 626 -10.54 19.88 35.03
C ALA A 626 -10.24 21.36 35.36
N VAL A 627 -10.99 22.32 34.81
CA VAL A 627 -10.70 23.78 34.93
C VAL A 627 -11.70 24.58 35.76
N ARG A 628 -12.89 24.03 36.04
CA ARG A 628 -13.95 24.70 36.83
C ARG A 628 -14.01 24.23 38.29
N ASP A 629 -14.54 25.08 39.18
CA ASP A 629 -14.93 24.71 40.55
C ASP A 629 -16.34 24.11 40.55
N GLY A 630 -16.50 22.94 41.18
CA GLY A 630 -17.74 22.17 41.13
C GLY A 630 -18.95 22.79 41.83
N LEU A 631 -18.77 23.81 42.69
CA LEU A 631 -19.87 24.47 43.40
C LEU A 631 -20.29 25.78 42.73
N THR A 632 -19.31 26.58 42.29
CA THR A 632 -19.52 27.95 41.81
C THR A 632 -19.44 28.10 40.30
N ASN A 633 -18.92 27.09 39.59
CA ASN A 633 -18.65 27.10 38.15
C ASN A 633 -17.68 28.22 37.67
N LEU A 634 -17.04 28.92 38.61
CA LEU A 634 -15.89 29.77 38.31
C LEU A 634 -14.67 28.91 37.96
N PHE A 635 -13.57 29.53 37.55
CA PHE A 635 -12.32 28.80 37.40
C PHE A 635 -11.84 28.27 38.75
N ASN A 636 -11.23 27.09 38.76
CA ASN A 636 -10.62 26.55 39.97
C ASN A 636 -9.22 27.13 40.20
N ARG A 637 -8.70 26.97 41.42
CA ARG A 637 -7.38 27.46 41.82
C ARG A 637 -6.27 27.04 40.85
N ARG A 638 -6.25 25.78 40.44
CA ARG A 638 -5.22 25.25 39.53
C ARG A 638 -5.19 26.03 38.21
N TYR A 639 -6.35 26.28 37.61
CA TYR A 639 -6.45 27.06 36.39
C TYR A 639 -5.97 28.50 36.58
N LEU A 640 -6.30 29.11 37.72
CA LEU A 640 -5.90 30.48 38.02
C LEU A 640 -4.40 30.60 38.25
N ASP A 641 -3.78 29.70 39.03
CA ASP A 641 -2.34 29.71 39.28
C ASP A 641 -1.57 29.60 37.94
N GLU A 642 -1.99 28.68 37.07
CA GLU A 642 -1.43 28.55 35.72
C GLU A 642 -1.67 29.79 34.85
N THR A 643 -2.83 30.43 34.97
CA THR A 643 -3.20 31.60 34.14
C THR A 643 -2.54 32.89 34.62
N LEU A 644 -2.41 33.10 35.92
CA LEU A 644 -1.71 34.22 36.53
C LEU A 644 -0.25 34.27 36.09
N GLU A 645 0.45 33.12 36.10
CA GLU A 645 1.82 33.02 35.60
C GLU A 645 1.94 33.41 34.12
N ARG A 646 1.01 32.94 33.27
CA ARG A 646 0.98 33.29 31.84
C ARG A 646 0.69 34.78 31.62
N GLU A 647 -0.32 35.32 32.30
CA GLU A 647 -0.75 36.72 32.14
C GLU A 647 0.28 37.71 32.68
N LEU A 648 0.95 37.39 33.79
CA LEU A 648 2.04 38.22 34.30
C LEU A 648 3.22 38.26 33.32
N SER A 649 3.53 37.12 32.71
CA SER A 649 4.56 37.03 31.66
C SER A 649 4.20 37.87 30.42
N ARG A 650 2.92 37.90 30.04
CA ARG A 650 2.40 38.76 28.95
C ARG A 650 2.43 40.24 29.33
N ALA A 651 1.96 40.60 30.52
CA ALA A 651 1.99 41.96 31.06
C ALA A 651 3.40 42.54 31.07
N LYS A 652 4.39 41.74 31.47
CA LYS A 652 5.81 42.11 31.44
C LYS A 652 6.35 42.37 30.04
N ARG A 653 5.96 41.55 29.07
CA ARG A 653 6.43 41.65 27.68
C ARG A 653 5.80 42.82 26.93
N GLU A 654 4.51 43.07 27.16
CA GLU A 654 3.75 44.08 26.42
C GLU A 654 3.64 45.42 27.15
N GLY A 655 4.10 45.49 28.40
CA GLY A 655 4.15 46.73 29.18
C GLY A 655 2.78 47.21 29.64
N TYR A 656 1.85 46.30 29.95
CA TYR A 656 0.53 46.66 30.50
C TYR A 656 0.43 46.36 32.00
N PRO A 657 -0.36 47.14 32.76
CA PRO A 657 -0.60 46.87 34.18
C PRO A 657 -1.54 45.68 34.35
N LEU A 658 -1.35 44.91 35.42
CA LEU A 658 -2.20 43.79 35.79
C LEU A 658 -2.54 43.94 37.27
N SER A 659 -3.80 43.75 37.62
CA SER A 659 -4.26 43.83 39.00
C SER A 659 -4.81 42.50 39.47
N LEU A 660 -4.65 42.24 40.75
CA LEU A 660 -5.14 41.05 41.42
C LEU A 660 -6.05 41.50 42.58
N VAL A 661 -7.22 40.88 42.69
CA VAL A 661 -8.18 41.16 43.76
C VAL A 661 -8.49 39.86 44.50
N MET A 662 -8.13 39.78 45.76
CA MET A 662 -8.54 38.71 46.67
C MET A 662 -9.78 39.18 47.43
N ILE A 663 -10.80 38.35 47.47
CA ILE A 663 -12.12 38.66 48.03
C ILE A 663 -12.47 37.56 49.02
N ASP A 664 -12.92 37.96 50.20
CA ASP A 664 -13.38 37.04 51.24
C ASP A 664 -14.74 37.48 51.76
N ILE A 665 -15.62 36.50 52.00
CA ILE A 665 -16.95 36.74 52.55
C ILE A 665 -16.83 36.92 54.06
N ASP A 666 -17.14 38.12 54.54
CA ASP A 666 -17.03 38.46 55.94
C ASP A 666 -17.95 37.58 56.81
N HIS A 667 -17.38 37.04 57.90
CA HIS A 667 -18.10 36.20 58.87
C HIS A 667 -18.72 34.91 58.28
N PHE A 668 -18.22 34.39 57.16
CA PHE A 668 -18.77 33.19 56.50
C PHE A 668 -18.86 31.97 57.42
N LYS A 669 -17.83 31.72 58.26
CA LYS A 669 -17.89 30.67 59.29
C LYS A 669 -19.10 30.82 60.21
N LYS A 670 -19.37 32.04 60.71
CA LYS A 670 -20.53 32.31 61.58
C LYS A 670 -21.84 32.10 60.83
N LEU A 671 -21.89 32.44 59.55
CA LEU A 671 -23.06 32.19 58.69
C LEU A 671 -23.33 30.68 58.57
N ASN A 672 -22.30 29.89 58.30
CA ASN A 672 -22.42 28.43 58.26
C ASN A 672 -22.80 27.82 59.61
N ASP A 673 -22.19 28.29 60.70
CA ASP A 673 -22.50 27.82 62.05
C ASP A 673 -23.95 28.14 62.46
N THR A 674 -24.53 29.22 61.92
CA THR A 674 -25.90 29.68 62.25
C THR A 674 -26.96 29.04 61.34
N TYR A 675 -26.70 28.93 60.04
CA TYR A 675 -27.71 28.57 59.02
C TYR A 675 -27.39 27.29 58.25
N GLY A 676 -26.25 26.65 58.53
CA GLY A 676 -25.79 25.42 57.90
C GLY A 676 -25.04 25.63 56.58
N HIS A 677 -24.30 24.60 56.14
CA HIS A 677 -23.45 24.66 54.95
C HIS A 677 -24.22 24.93 53.65
N GLN A 678 -25.49 24.53 53.55
CA GLN A 678 -26.31 24.83 52.36
C GLN A 678 -26.57 26.33 52.19
N ALA A 679 -26.66 27.07 53.30
CA ALA A 679 -26.77 28.53 53.26
C ALA A 679 -25.46 29.15 52.77
N GLY A 680 -24.31 28.70 53.27
CA GLY A 680 -22.99 29.12 52.77
C GLY A 680 -22.79 28.83 51.29
N ASP A 681 -23.13 27.63 50.83
CA ASP A 681 -23.08 27.26 49.42
C ASP A 681 -23.90 28.20 48.54
N LYS A 682 -25.08 28.62 49.01
CA LYS A 682 -25.91 29.59 48.28
C LYS A 682 -25.23 30.96 48.21
N VAL A 683 -24.66 31.43 49.32
CA VAL A 683 -23.92 32.70 49.36
C VAL A 683 -22.71 32.68 48.42
N LEU A 684 -21.98 31.55 48.36
CA LEU A 684 -20.86 31.36 47.43
C LEU A 684 -21.30 31.41 45.96
N ARG A 685 -22.45 30.80 45.61
CA ARG A 685 -22.99 30.84 44.23
C ARG A 685 -23.45 32.24 43.83
N GLU A 686 -24.06 32.99 44.75
CA GLU A 686 -24.48 34.36 44.47
C GLU A 686 -23.29 35.30 44.26
N LEU A 687 -22.23 35.17 45.08
CA LEU A 687 -20.99 35.92 44.85
C LEU A 687 -20.37 35.53 43.50
N ALA A 688 -20.34 34.24 43.17
CA ALA A 688 -19.84 33.78 41.89
C ALA A 688 -20.63 34.33 40.70
N ALA A 689 -21.96 34.34 40.78
CA ALA A 689 -22.83 34.91 39.76
C ALA A 689 -22.62 36.43 39.62
N LEU A 690 -22.48 37.14 40.74
CA LEU A 690 -22.17 38.57 40.76
C LEU A 690 -20.84 38.86 40.05
N LEU A 691 -19.78 38.11 40.39
CA LEU A 691 -18.48 38.28 39.75
C LEU A 691 -18.54 37.95 38.27
N TRP A 692 -19.10 36.79 37.89
CA TRP A 692 -19.19 36.35 36.50
C TRP A 692 -19.98 37.31 35.60
N GLY A 693 -21.06 37.90 36.11
CA GLY A 693 -21.87 38.89 35.39
C GLY A 693 -21.23 40.27 35.25
N ASN A 694 -20.19 40.57 36.06
CA ASN A 694 -19.58 41.89 36.15
C ASN A 694 -18.08 41.88 35.82
N ILE A 695 -17.62 40.92 35.01
CA ILE A 695 -16.24 40.81 34.52
C ILE A 695 -16.16 40.94 33.00
N ARG A 696 -14.99 41.29 32.48
CA ARG A 696 -14.68 41.27 31.04
C ARG A 696 -14.30 39.85 30.61
N THR A 697 -14.36 39.58 29.31
CA THR A 697 -13.95 38.29 28.71
C THR A 697 -12.50 37.91 29.05
N GLU A 698 -11.63 38.89 29.29
CA GLU A 698 -10.21 38.72 29.62
C GLU A 698 -9.93 38.57 31.13
N ASP A 699 -10.93 38.84 31.99
CA ASP A 699 -10.78 38.72 33.43
C ASP A 699 -11.00 37.25 33.86
N VAL A 700 -10.29 36.81 34.89
CA VAL A 700 -10.34 35.39 35.34
C VAL A 700 -10.84 35.34 36.78
N PRO A 701 -12.16 35.14 37.00
CA PRO A 701 -12.71 34.97 38.33
C PRO A 701 -12.53 33.52 38.77
N CYS A 702 -12.00 33.34 39.96
CA CYS A 702 -11.69 32.04 40.50
C CYS A 702 -12.20 31.93 41.93
N ARG A 703 -12.71 30.74 42.29
CA ARG A 703 -12.83 30.36 43.69
C ARG A 703 -11.50 29.75 44.12
N TYR A 704 -10.74 30.49 44.93
CA TYR A 704 -9.37 30.14 45.30
C TYR A 704 -9.35 29.02 46.36
N GLY A 705 -10.31 29.04 47.28
CA GLY A 705 -10.53 27.97 48.26
C GLY A 705 -11.51 28.38 49.34
N GLY A 706 -12.36 27.46 49.82
CA GLY A 706 -13.32 27.75 50.89
C GLY A 706 -14.25 28.92 50.55
N GLU A 707 -14.10 30.03 51.27
CA GLU A 707 -14.83 31.31 51.12
C GLU A 707 -14.05 32.40 50.36
N GLU A 708 -12.84 32.08 49.89
CA GLU A 708 -11.92 32.99 49.21
C GLU A 708 -12.09 32.92 47.69
N PHE A 709 -12.19 34.08 47.07
CA PHE A 709 -12.24 34.28 45.63
C PHE A 709 -11.06 35.15 45.20
N LEU A 710 -10.51 34.84 44.04
CA LEU A 710 -9.45 35.63 43.44
C LEU A 710 -9.85 36.01 42.03
N VAL A 711 -9.73 37.29 41.70
CA VAL A 711 -10.02 37.81 40.36
C VAL A 711 -8.74 38.38 39.78
N LEU A 712 -8.29 37.79 38.68
CA LEU A 712 -7.18 38.30 37.87
C LEU A 712 -7.72 39.28 36.83
N LEU A 713 -7.14 40.48 36.79
CA LEU A 713 -7.58 41.58 35.92
C LEU A 713 -6.42 42.03 35.01
N PRO A 714 -6.21 41.35 33.86
CA PRO A 714 -5.20 41.76 32.88
C PRO A 714 -5.50 43.15 32.31
N ARG A 715 -4.44 43.89 31.95
CA ARG A 715 -4.52 45.26 31.38
C ARG A 715 -5.29 46.26 32.25
N MET A 716 -5.49 45.98 33.54
CA MET A 716 -6.22 46.86 34.44
C MET A 716 -5.26 47.56 35.41
N PRO A 717 -5.17 48.90 35.35
CA PRO A 717 -4.49 49.68 36.37
C PRO A 717 -5.13 49.50 37.75
N LEU A 718 -4.32 49.56 38.79
CA LEU A 718 -4.74 49.31 40.17
C LEU A 718 -5.88 50.21 40.66
N GLY A 719 -5.88 51.49 40.27
CA GLY A 719 -6.97 52.43 40.64
C GLY A 719 -8.33 52.01 40.07
N ILE A 720 -8.37 51.54 38.82
CA ILE A 720 -9.60 51.03 38.19
C ILE A 720 -10.00 49.69 38.82
N ALA A 721 -9.04 48.83 39.15
CA ALA A 721 -9.31 47.58 39.84
C ALA A 721 -9.95 47.82 41.22
N LEU A 722 -9.50 48.86 41.96
CA LEU A 722 -10.09 49.26 43.23
C LEU A 722 -11.54 49.74 43.06
N GLU A 723 -11.83 50.57 42.06
CA GLU A 723 -13.20 51.00 41.76
C GLU A 723 -14.14 49.81 41.48
N ARG A 724 -13.64 48.80 40.73
CA ARG A 724 -14.41 47.57 40.47
C ARG A 724 -14.62 46.74 41.72
N ALA A 725 -13.58 46.56 42.53
CA ALA A 725 -13.68 45.81 43.78
C ALA A 725 -14.69 46.47 44.73
N GLU A 726 -14.66 47.79 44.86
CA GLU A 726 -15.67 48.54 45.65
C GLU A 726 -17.07 48.42 45.07
N SER A 727 -17.21 48.39 43.73
CA SER A 727 -18.49 48.15 43.07
C SER A 727 -19.02 46.76 43.40
N TRP A 728 -18.20 45.71 43.33
CA TRP A 728 -18.60 44.35 43.69
C TRP A 728 -18.97 44.24 45.17
N ARG A 729 -18.18 44.86 46.06
CA ARG A 729 -18.46 44.92 47.49
C ARG A 729 -19.82 45.54 47.80
N LYS A 730 -20.09 46.73 47.27
CA LYS A 730 -21.38 47.44 47.46
C LYS A 730 -22.56 46.66 46.86
N ALA A 731 -22.37 46.07 45.68
CA ALA A 731 -23.40 45.26 45.05
C ALA A 731 -23.74 44.02 45.89
N PHE A 732 -22.73 43.34 46.44
CA PHE A 732 -22.92 42.19 47.30
C PHE A 732 -23.58 42.56 48.64
N GLU A 733 -23.15 43.66 49.28
CA GLU A 733 -23.75 44.21 50.51
C GLU A 733 -25.25 44.56 50.31
N ALA A 734 -25.61 45.07 49.14
CA ALA A 734 -27.00 45.34 48.78
C ALA A 734 -27.79 44.08 48.37
N THR A 735 -27.12 42.97 48.11
CA THR A 735 -27.77 41.73 47.69
C THR A 735 -28.54 41.13 48.87
N ARG A 736 -29.75 40.67 48.60
CA ARG A 736 -30.59 39.91 49.54
C ARG A 736 -30.75 38.52 48.97
N ILE A 737 -30.15 37.53 49.62
CA ILE A 737 -30.05 36.17 49.12
C ILE A 737 -31.18 35.34 49.73
N PRO A 738 -32.20 34.92 48.96
CA PRO A 738 -33.34 34.20 49.52
C PRO A 738 -32.92 32.81 50.01
N PHE A 739 -33.23 32.44 51.24
CA PHE A 739 -32.95 31.10 51.77
C PHE A 739 -34.11 30.63 52.68
N GLY A 740 -34.97 29.77 52.13
CA GLY A 740 -36.24 29.43 52.79
C GLY A 740 -37.13 30.66 52.94
N ASP A 741 -37.62 30.90 54.16
CA ASP A 741 -38.52 32.02 54.50
C ASP A 741 -37.78 33.31 54.93
N PHE A 742 -36.45 33.32 54.92
CA PHE A 742 -35.64 34.48 55.30
C PHE A 742 -34.62 34.85 54.23
N GLN A 743 -34.01 36.03 54.39
CA GLN A 743 -33.00 36.57 53.48
C GLN A 743 -31.64 36.56 54.19
N LEU A 744 -30.62 36.02 53.52
CA LEU A 744 -29.24 36.11 53.97
C LEU A 744 -28.64 37.43 53.48
N GLU A 745 -27.81 38.03 54.32
CA GLU A 745 -27.04 39.23 54.04
C GLU A 745 -25.57 38.94 54.31
N GLY A 746 -24.68 39.54 53.52
CA GLY A 746 -23.25 39.34 53.63
C GLY A 746 -22.49 40.59 53.19
N THR A 747 -21.25 40.69 53.64
CA THR A 747 -20.32 41.76 53.25
C THR A 747 -19.01 41.13 52.78
N LEU A 748 -18.23 41.89 52.00
CA LEU A 748 -16.97 41.41 51.45
C LEU A 748 -15.82 42.28 51.96
N SER A 749 -14.72 41.63 52.32
CA SER A 749 -13.43 42.29 52.45
C SER A 749 -12.59 41.97 51.20
N CYS A 750 -11.94 42.97 50.62
CA CYS A 750 -11.09 42.79 49.44
C CYS A 750 -9.67 43.29 49.69
N GLY A 751 -8.67 42.51 49.29
CA GLY A 751 -7.28 42.93 49.17
C GLY A 751 -6.91 43.12 47.71
N LEU A 752 -6.11 44.13 47.40
CA LEU A 752 -5.67 44.42 46.04
C LEU A 752 -4.15 44.58 45.95
N SER A 753 -3.57 43.96 44.92
CA SER A 753 -2.18 44.17 44.52
C SER A 753 -2.06 44.39 43.02
N GLY A 754 -0.97 45.04 42.58
CA GLY A 754 -0.79 45.42 41.19
C GLY A 754 0.63 45.18 40.68
N TYR A 755 0.72 44.69 39.45
CA TYR A 755 1.95 44.66 38.66
C TYR A 755 2.03 45.92 37.78
N PRO A 756 3.22 46.54 37.64
CA PRO A 756 4.49 46.21 38.29
C PRO A 756 4.72 46.89 39.65
N GLY A 757 3.74 47.65 40.15
CA GLY A 757 3.92 48.57 41.27
C GLY A 757 4.24 47.92 42.63
N HIS A 758 3.57 46.82 42.97
CA HIS A 758 3.71 46.18 44.29
C HIS A 758 4.59 44.93 44.24
N ALA A 759 4.47 44.15 43.17
CA ALA A 759 5.20 42.90 43.02
C ALA A 759 5.43 42.55 41.55
N ARG A 760 6.45 41.72 41.31
CA ARG A 760 6.89 41.29 39.96
C ARG A 760 6.82 39.78 39.73
N THR A 761 6.44 39.02 40.76
CA THR A 761 6.25 37.57 40.70
C THR A 761 4.81 37.22 41.09
N PRO A 762 4.26 36.08 40.62
CA PRO A 762 2.92 35.63 41.01
C PRO A 762 2.78 35.45 42.52
N ASP A 763 3.76 34.78 43.15
CA ASP A 763 3.76 34.52 44.60
C ASP A 763 3.79 35.82 45.41
N ASP A 764 4.60 36.81 45.01
CA ASP A 764 4.63 38.09 45.70
C ASP A 764 3.36 38.90 45.47
N LEU A 765 2.75 38.84 44.28
CA LEU A 765 1.46 39.50 44.02
C LEU A 765 0.35 38.90 44.89
N LEU A 766 0.29 37.57 44.99
CA LEU A 766 -0.63 36.86 45.86
C LEU A 766 -0.41 37.25 47.32
N ARG A 767 0.85 37.23 47.79
CA ARG A 767 1.21 37.63 49.16
C ARG A 767 0.82 39.08 49.47
N CYS A 768 1.12 40.02 48.58
CA CYS A 768 0.71 41.42 48.76
C CYS A 768 -0.82 41.57 48.81
N CYS A 769 -1.52 40.79 47.99
CA CYS A 769 -2.98 40.79 47.94
C CYS A 769 -3.59 40.25 49.24
N ASP A 770 -3.02 39.18 49.79
CA ASP A 770 -3.40 38.56 51.05
C ASP A 770 -3.14 39.49 52.25
N GLU A 771 -1.96 40.13 52.30
CA GLU A 771 -1.64 41.12 53.34
C GLU A 771 -2.62 42.32 53.33
N ALA A 772 -3.01 42.78 52.14
CA ALA A 772 -4.02 43.82 51.99
C ALA A 772 -5.42 43.34 52.45
N LEU A 773 -5.81 42.11 52.14
CA LEU A 773 -7.07 41.52 52.59
C LEU A 773 -7.09 41.37 54.12
N TYR A 774 -5.98 40.94 54.72
CA TYR A 774 -5.83 40.85 56.17
C TYR A 774 -6.02 42.23 56.82
N LYS A 775 -5.41 43.28 56.26
CA LYS A 775 -5.61 44.68 56.70
C LYS A 775 -7.08 45.10 56.60
N ALA A 776 -7.77 44.77 55.50
CA ALA A 776 -9.20 45.05 55.34
C ALA A 776 -10.05 44.41 56.45
N LYS A 777 -9.76 43.14 56.78
CA LYS A 777 -10.44 42.40 57.87
C LYS A 777 -10.18 43.01 59.25
N HIS A 778 -8.97 43.53 59.50
CA HIS A 778 -8.60 44.16 60.77
C HIS A 778 -9.13 45.58 60.94
N LEU A 779 -9.26 46.35 59.85
CA LEU A 779 -9.79 47.72 59.85
C LEU A 779 -11.33 47.79 59.86
N GLY A 780 -12.00 46.71 60.29
CA GLY A 780 -13.44 46.68 60.48
C GLY A 780 -14.24 45.94 59.43
N ARG A 781 -13.59 45.23 58.48
CA ARG A 781 -14.24 44.46 57.39
C ARG A 781 -15.07 45.34 56.44
N ASN A 782 -15.79 44.73 55.51
CA ASN A 782 -16.65 45.39 54.53
C ASN A 782 -15.97 46.56 53.79
N ARG A 783 -14.77 46.32 53.27
CA ARG A 783 -13.94 47.34 52.63
C ARG A 783 -12.93 46.74 51.67
N CYS A 784 -12.47 47.55 50.71
CA CYS A 784 -11.35 47.22 49.85
C CYS A 784 -10.08 47.93 50.33
N GLU A 785 -8.99 47.19 50.52
CA GLU A 785 -7.68 47.76 50.87
C GLU A 785 -6.67 47.43 49.78
N VAL A 786 -5.83 48.42 49.46
CA VAL A 786 -4.72 48.28 48.54
C VAL A 786 -3.45 48.01 49.35
N PHE A 787 -2.60 47.11 48.87
CA PHE A 787 -1.30 46.87 49.51
C PHE A 787 -0.45 48.16 49.54
N GLU A 788 0.08 48.50 50.72
CA GLU A 788 0.99 49.64 50.92
C GLU A 788 2.34 49.08 51.38
N SER A 789 3.44 49.40 50.67
CA SER A 789 4.78 49.01 51.09
C SER A 789 5.34 49.99 52.11
N ASP A 790 5.77 49.52 53.29
CA ASP A 790 6.39 50.34 54.34
C ASP A 790 7.74 50.99 53.95
N HIS A 791 8.24 50.77 52.74
CA HIS A 791 9.45 51.41 52.20
C HIS A 791 9.18 52.05 50.82
N PRO A 792 9.52 53.33 50.60
CA PRO A 792 9.46 53.93 49.27
C PRO A 792 10.52 53.26 48.37
N ALA A 793 10.10 52.77 47.20
CA ALA A 793 11.02 52.24 46.19
C ALA A 793 11.88 53.37 45.60
N GLU A 794 13.21 53.25 45.71
CA GLU A 794 14.20 54.01 44.92
C GLU A 794 14.32 53.48 43.49
#